data_AF-A0A821L5L1-F1
#
_entry.id   AF-A0A821L5L1-F1
#
_cell.length_a   1.000
_cell.length_b   1.000
_cell.length_c   1.000
_cell.angle_alpha   90.00
_cell.angle_beta   90.00
_cell.angle_gamma   90.00
#
_symmetry.space_group_name_H-M   'P 1'
#
loop_
_entity.id
_entity.type
_entity.pdbx_description
1 polymer ?
#
loop_
_entity_poly.entity_id
_entity_poly.type
_entity_poly.pdbx_seq_one_letter_code
_entity_poly.pdbx_strand_id
1 'polypeptide(L)'
;MANISSDVRNYFKLELLLTRSHDPLRQLFKNRYSQFNGGQIWNDTPTCGTNYLTNVIKKNKKISLTKVQNISVSHGDSNEWDLTTINALLIFGDRPKTLNAAEIQQLDEEDKSLKQLREIRNNLAHHPSKSVATVEFNQLWTDLTAILVALGDIDTELDKLKDDSIFKAPTQVINEGNVKEASRLNSLGTQAHKDGKFSEAITLFTKAIVLPGVLDHDRAIFFSNMASTRLALYEQQAGSIGRFEIEDSKDERYRALQDAKKARNLWSSWWKGHLRVGKVYAALNEHEKAMNSFERALALDPTNAEIKKTLDENRVIHSQQLSHNDLNPELRPMSIPERLKEKQQKFGTDPDDTLLALRFLGEIDPVVADLTQGHRYEHGDIDVKQNYETAARYFSKAASQNNAEGLYNLARLTDLGLGVKKDHKLAQTFYEQAAAQPPMYSKLKKFRNPGVAEAEHALGLRYAEGIVVPKNVQTAVYWYERAIAHEYFQSANNLALMYYNGIGVQKSLDKAEQLFEMAAKKGDAIAMQSLAKMLLDKNELQMAKIWYDRACEAGNIITQNHRPMFEKLLQEKQQEIDQCPLKTVKRINATENVTELCQGKENVDKQTDQSHDNDYSILIEHANRVEHRKWQSRFLQASDSSFRPVAYITRKPRVPQRTVKSLLGLKPITIREMNPINDHVYEGYVLSVTIIGEAYSWKPSIHLLIEDEHLDCIKICVYGFPEDQGEYFTTKVFRIGSKMNIINPYLRIPPSGQIPVVRVDEFSSIMMQSESEYIVNMCRCCGEANALHACSKCKQARYCTKECQAIDWELYQHKLICKKQ
;
A
#
# COMPACT_ATOMS: atom_id res chain seq x y z
N MET A 1 -8.92 -14.82 -36.75
CA MET A 1 -9.01 -16.28 -36.50
C MET A 1 -8.17 -17.17 -37.45
N ALA A 2 -7.63 -16.71 -38.58
CA ALA A 2 -6.84 -17.57 -39.49
C ALA A 2 -5.43 -17.98 -38.98
N ASN A 3 -4.85 -17.24 -38.01
CA ASN A 3 -3.49 -17.46 -37.46
C ASN A 3 -3.44 -18.14 -36.09
N ILE A 4 -4.54 -18.72 -35.64
CA ILE A 4 -4.61 -19.46 -34.37
C ILE A 4 -4.34 -20.95 -34.66
N SER A 5 -3.58 -21.64 -33.80
CA SER A 5 -3.34 -23.08 -33.92
C SER A 5 -4.67 -23.84 -33.98
N SER A 6 -4.69 -24.96 -34.70
CA SER A 6 -5.87 -25.84 -34.82
C SER A 6 -6.46 -26.14 -33.44
N ASP A 7 -5.60 -26.40 -32.46
CA ASP A 7 -6.01 -26.86 -31.14
C ASP A 7 -6.64 -25.75 -30.28
N VAL A 8 -6.19 -24.50 -30.43
CA VAL A 8 -6.86 -23.36 -29.79
C VAL A 8 -8.18 -23.02 -30.50
N ARG A 9 -8.25 -23.18 -31.84
CA ARG A 9 -9.52 -23.03 -32.58
C ARG A 9 -10.54 -24.08 -32.14
N ASN A 10 -10.09 -25.31 -31.92
CA ASN A 10 -10.90 -26.41 -31.41
C ASN A 10 -11.51 -26.09 -30.03
N TYR A 11 -10.73 -25.50 -29.12
CA TYR A 11 -11.24 -25.03 -27.84
C TYR A 11 -12.39 -24.02 -28.00
N PHE A 12 -12.21 -22.99 -28.83
CA PHE A 12 -13.24 -21.97 -29.05
C PHE A 12 -14.50 -22.50 -29.76
N LYS A 13 -14.34 -23.49 -30.65
CA LYS A 13 -15.48 -24.22 -31.24
C LYS A 13 -16.30 -24.94 -30.17
N LEU A 14 -15.64 -25.60 -29.21
CA LEU A 14 -16.33 -26.26 -28.10
C LEU A 14 -17.02 -25.24 -27.17
N GLU A 15 -16.40 -24.09 -26.90
CA GLU A 15 -17.03 -23.00 -26.14
C GLU A 15 -18.25 -22.39 -26.85
N LEU A 16 -18.19 -22.27 -28.18
CA LEU A 16 -19.34 -21.83 -28.98
C LEU A 16 -20.50 -22.84 -28.89
N LEU A 17 -20.17 -24.14 -28.96
CA LEU A 17 -21.14 -25.22 -28.82
C LEU A 17 -21.75 -25.26 -27.40
N LEU A 18 -20.94 -25.02 -26.36
CA LEU A 18 -21.42 -24.81 -24.99
C LEU A 18 -22.32 -23.59 -24.88
N THR A 19 -22.02 -22.51 -25.59
CA THR A 19 -22.87 -21.32 -25.61
C THR A 19 -24.22 -21.62 -26.30
N ARG A 20 -24.22 -22.39 -27.39
CA ARG A 20 -25.46 -22.84 -28.04
C ARG A 20 -26.37 -23.66 -27.11
N SER A 21 -25.79 -24.39 -26.15
CA SER A 21 -26.58 -25.16 -25.17
C SER A 21 -27.55 -24.32 -24.33
N HIS A 22 -27.39 -22.99 -24.23
CA HIS A 22 -28.30 -22.15 -23.45
C HIS A 22 -29.74 -22.21 -23.95
N ASP A 23 -29.97 -22.23 -25.27
CA ASP A 23 -31.31 -22.24 -25.85
C ASP A 23 -32.09 -23.53 -25.55
N PRO A 24 -31.57 -24.74 -25.86
CA PRO A 24 -32.27 -25.98 -25.52
C PRO A 24 -32.40 -26.15 -24.00
N LEU A 25 -31.42 -25.71 -23.19
CA LEU A 25 -31.54 -25.78 -21.72
C LEU A 25 -32.61 -24.84 -21.16
N ARG A 26 -32.71 -23.63 -21.70
CA ARG A 26 -33.80 -22.70 -21.36
C ARG A 26 -35.14 -23.32 -21.71
N GLN A 27 -35.27 -23.87 -22.92
CA GLN A 27 -36.52 -24.48 -23.35
C GLN A 27 -36.87 -25.70 -22.50
N LEU A 28 -35.89 -26.55 -22.18
CA LEU A 28 -36.04 -27.67 -21.28
C LEU A 28 -36.49 -27.23 -19.88
N PHE A 29 -35.91 -26.16 -19.36
CA PHE A 29 -36.32 -25.58 -18.08
C PHE A 29 -37.78 -25.13 -18.10
N LYS A 30 -38.19 -24.40 -19.14
CA LYS A 30 -39.58 -23.94 -19.29
C LYS A 30 -40.54 -25.13 -19.41
N ASN A 31 -40.16 -26.17 -20.16
CA ASN A 31 -40.95 -27.39 -20.31
C ASN A 31 -41.09 -28.14 -18.97
N ARG A 32 -39.98 -28.38 -18.25
CA ARG A 32 -39.99 -29.02 -16.92
C ARG A 32 -40.77 -28.19 -15.90
N TYR A 33 -40.60 -26.88 -15.92
CA TYR A 33 -41.36 -25.97 -15.06
C TYR A 33 -42.86 -26.12 -15.32
N SER A 34 -43.29 -26.15 -16.59
CA SER A 34 -44.69 -26.37 -16.95
C SER A 34 -45.19 -27.74 -16.50
N GLN A 35 -44.43 -28.81 -16.78
CA GLN A 35 -44.79 -30.18 -16.37
C GLN A 35 -44.96 -30.30 -14.84
N PHE A 36 -44.06 -29.68 -14.06
CA PHE A 36 -44.05 -29.83 -12.60
C PHE A 36 -45.03 -28.89 -11.89
N ASN A 37 -45.50 -27.84 -12.57
CA ASN A 37 -46.45 -26.87 -12.03
C ASN A 37 -47.81 -26.93 -12.73
N GLY A 38 -48.23 -28.12 -13.19
CA GLY A 38 -49.58 -28.37 -13.70
C GLY A 38 -49.94 -27.59 -14.96
N GLY A 39 -48.97 -27.37 -15.86
CA GLY A 39 -49.13 -26.67 -17.14
C GLY A 39 -48.86 -25.16 -17.09
N GLN A 40 -48.41 -24.62 -15.96
CA GLN A 40 -48.08 -23.19 -15.87
C GLN A 40 -46.86 -22.84 -16.74
N ILE A 41 -47.01 -21.82 -17.59
CA ILE A 41 -45.94 -21.39 -18.50
C ILE A 41 -45.01 -20.41 -17.77
N TRP A 42 -43.71 -20.63 -17.89
CA TRP A 42 -42.71 -19.65 -17.47
C TRP A 42 -42.72 -18.45 -18.42
N ASN A 43 -42.99 -17.25 -17.89
CA ASN A 43 -43.20 -16.04 -18.69
C ASN A 43 -42.09 -14.98 -18.59
N ASP A 44 -40.93 -15.35 -18.04
CA ASP A 44 -39.75 -14.48 -17.92
C ASP A 44 -39.97 -13.17 -17.13
N THR A 45 -40.93 -13.16 -16.19
CA THR A 45 -41.20 -11.99 -15.33
C THR A 45 -40.54 -12.11 -13.95
N PRO A 46 -40.17 -10.98 -13.31
CA PRO A 46 -39.67 -10.98 -11.93
C PRO A 46 -40.61 -11.64 -10.93
N THR A 47 -41.92 -11.56 -11.18
CA THR A 47 -42.94 -12.24 -10.38
C THR A 47 -42.83 -13.76 -10.47
N CYS A 48 -42.60 -14.32 -11.66
CA CYS A 48 -42.37 -15.77 -11.82
C CYS A 48 -41.05 -16.20 -11.19
N GLY A 49 -39.97 -15.44 -11.39
CA GLY A 49 -38.66 -15.68 -10.77
C GLY A 49 -38.70 -15.72 -9.25
N THR A 50 -39.31 -14.69 -8.64
CA THR A 50 -39.41 -14.56 -7.18
C THR A 50 -40.33 -15.63 -6.58
N ASN A 51 -41.46 -15.95 -7.23
CA ASN A 51 -42.37 -17.00 -6.76
C ASN A 51 -41.72 -18.39 -6.85
N TYR A 52 -40.98 -18.67 -7.93
CA TYR A 52 -40.25 -19.91 -8.10
C TYR A 52 -39.18 -20.10 -7.01
N LEU A 53 -38.32 -19.10 -6.78
CA LEU A 53 -37.32 -19.16 -5.70
C LEU A 53 -37.97 -19.32 -4.32
N THR A 54 -39.06 -18.59 -4.06
CA THR A 54 -39.79 -18.71 -2.78
C THR A 54 -40.32 -20.12 -2.56
N ASN A 55 -40.85 -20.77 -3.61
CA ASN A 55 -41.36 -22.13 -3.55
C ASN A 55 -40.24 -23.18 -3.43
N VAL A 56 -39.14 -23.00 -4.16
CA VAL A 56 -37.95 -23.86 -4.11
C VAL A 56 -37.28 -23.80 -2.73
N ILE A 57 -37.09 -22.60 -2.17
CA ILE A 57 -36.51 -22.37 -0.85
C ILE A 57 -37.40 -22.93 0.26
N LYS A 58 -38.73 -22.84 0.12
CA LYS A 58 -39.69 -23.42 1.09
C LYS A 58 -39.71 -24.95 1.09
N LYS A 59 -39.39 -25.61 -0.03
CA LYS A 59 -39.53 -27.06 -0.20
C LYS A 59 -38.22 -27.85 -0.17
N ASN A 60 -37.05 -27.25 -0.44
CA ASN A 60 -35.81 -28.04 -0.53
C ASN A 60 -34.52 -27.28 -0.17
N LYS A 61 -33.65 -27.89 0.65
CA LYS A 61 -32.35 -27.33 1.10
C LYS A 61 -31.17 -27.57 0.13
N LYS A 62 -31.40 -28.17 -1.05
CA LYS A 62 -30.34 -28.74 -1.91
C LYS A 62 -29.90 -27.87 -3.10
N ILE A 63 -30.68 -26.86 -3.50
CA ILE A 63 -30.26 -25.92 -4.57
C ILE A 63 -29.36 -24.85 -3.94
N SER A 64 -28.05 -24.98 -4.13
CA SER A 64 -27.04 -24.01 -3.67
C SER A 64 -26.69 -23.02 -4.79
N LEU A 65 -27.47 -21.96 -4.91
CA LEU A 65 -27.15 -20.83 -5.80
C LEU A 65 -26.34 -19.77 -5.03
N THR A 66 -25.38 -19.13 -5.70
CA THR A 66 -24.68 -17.96 -5.14
C THR A 66 -25.64 -16.76 -5.01
N LYS A 67 -25.24 -15.72 -4.25
CA LYS A 67 -26.05 -14.50 -4.09
C LYS A 67 -26.36 -13.83 -5.43
N VAL A 68 -25.40 -13.83 -6.37
CA VAL A 68 -25.56 -13.26 -7.72
C VAL A 68 -26.54 -14.07 -8.55
N GLN A 69 -26.45 -15.41 -8.49
CA GLN A 69 -27.36 -16.29 -9.22
C GLN A 69 -28.79 -16.19 -8.67
N ASN A 70 -28.97 -16.10 -7.35
CA ASN A 70 -30.28 -15.89 -6.75
C ASN A 70 -30.93 -14.57 -7.23
N ILE A 71 -30.15 -13.49 -7.32
CA ILE A 71 -30.63 -12.22 -7.87
C ILE A 71 -31.04 -12.38 -9.33
N SER A 72 -30.21 -13.02 -10.15
CA SER A 72 -30.50 -13.27 -11.57
C SER A 72 -31.76 -14.12 -11.78
N VAL A 73 -31.96 -15.18 -10.97
CA VAL A 73 -33.18 -16.00 -11.03
C VAL A 73 -34.41 -15.23 -10.54
N SER A 74 -34.25 -14.31 -9.56
CA SER A 74 -35.35 -13.49 -9.05
C SER A 74 -35.89 -12.47 -10.07
N HIS A 75 -35.05 -12.01 -11.00
CA HIS A 75 -35.51 -11.18 -12.13
C HIS A 75 -36.37 -11.98 -13.12
N GLY A 76 -36.35 -13.31 -13.05
CA GLY A 76 -37.22 -14.20 -13.81
C GLY A 76 -36.89 -14.34 -15.28
N ASP A 77 -36.10 -13.43 -15.87
CA ASP A 77 -35.66 -13.51 -17.25
C ASP A 77 -34.63 -14.63 -17.44
N SER A 78 -35.08 -15.74 -18.03
CA SER A 78 -34.21 -16.89 -18.30
C SER A 78 -33.10 -16.60 -19.30
N ASN A 79 -33.17 -15.51 -20.06
CA ASN A 79 -32.10 -15.10 -20.98
C ASN A 79 -30.86 -14.56 -20.26
N GLU A 80 -31.03 -14.06 -19.03
CA GLU A 80 -29.94 -13.53 -18.21
C GLU A 80 -29.17 -14.63 -17.47
N TRP A 81 -29.68 -15.86 -17.45
CA TRP A 81 -29.09 -16.95 -16.68
C TRP A 81 -27.90 -17.57 -17.39
N ASP A 82 -26.77 -17.65 -16.69
CA ASP A 82 -25.61 -18.36 -17.21
C ASP A 82 -25.81 -19.88 -17.22
N LEU A 83 -25.00 -20.58 -18.01
CA LEU A 83 -25.05 -22.04 -18.14
C LEU A 83 -24.96 -22.77 -16.79
N THR A 84 -24.24 -22.21 -15.82
CA THR A 84 -24.13 -22.80 -14.47
C THR A 84 -25.44 -22.74 -13.71
N THR A 85 -26.13 -21.60 -13.83
CA THR A 85 -27.40 -21.32 -13.16
C THR A 85 -28.50 -22.18 -13.76
N ILE A 86 -28.64 -22.21 -15.09
CA ILE A 86 -29.66 -23.03 -15.76
C ILE A 86 -29.46 -24.52 -15.47
N ASN A 87 -28.22 -25.02 -15.57
CA ASN A 87 -27.92 -26.43 -15.32
C ASN A 87 -28.14 -26.81 -13.83
N ALA A 88 -27.80 -25.93 -12.88
CA ALA A 88 -28.10 -26.15 -11.46
C ALA A 88 -29.60 -26.20 -11.17
N LEU A 89 -30.39 -25.31 -11.78
CA LEU A 89 -31.84 -25.31 -11.63
C LEU A 89 -32.49 -26.57 -12.21
N LEU A 90 -31.95 -27.11 -13.30
CA LEU A 90 -32.45 -28.32 -13.95
C LEU A 90 -32.09 -29.61 -13.19
N ILE A 91 -30.83 -29.77 -12.75
CA ILE A 91 -30.37 -30.98 -12.04
C ILE A 91 -30.97 -31.12 -10.65
N PHE A 92 -31.12 -30.00 -9.94
CA PHE A 92 -31.53 -30.01 -8.53
C PHE A 92 -33.01 -29.63 -8.33
N GLY A 93 -33.78 -29.52 -9.42
CA GLY A 93 -35.22 -29.28 -9.41
C GLY A 93 -36.01 -30.40 -8.72
N ASP A 94 -37.13 -30.05 -8.09
CA ASP A 94 -37.99 -31.01 -7.40
C ASP A 94 -38.76 -31.89 -8.40
N ARG A 95 -38.76 -33.21 -8.20
CA ARG A 95 -39.44 -34.17 -9.07
C ARG A 95 -40.83 -34.48 -8.51
N PRO A 96 -41.94 -34.22 -9.24
CA PRO A 96 -43.27 -34.57 -8.77
C PRO A 96 -43.40 -36.08 -8.56
N LYS A 97 -44.06 -36.49 -7.47
CA LYS A 97 -44.35 -37.91 -7.19
C LYS A 97 -45.38 -38.53 -8.16
N THR A 98 -45.95 -37.72 -9.03
CA THR A 98 -47.03 -38.07 -9.96
C THR A 98 -46.54 -38.51 -11.33
N LEU A 99 -45.23 -38.51 -11.58
CA LEU A 99 -44.64 -38.93 -12.86
C LEU A 99 -44.76 -40.44 -13.06
N ASN A 100 -45.07 -40.85 -14.28
CA ASN A 100 -45.11 -42.26 -14.66
C ASN A 100 -43.68 -42.81 -14.94
N ALA A 101 -43.55 -44.13 -15.06
CA ALA A 101 -42.25 -44.78 -15.23
C ALA A 101 -41.49 -44.32 -16.49
N ALA A 102 -42.19 -44.02 -17.59
CA ALA A 102 -41.57 -43.53 -18.82
C ALA A 102 -41.07 -42.08 -18.67
N GLU A 103 -41.84 -41.21 -18.00
CA GLU A 103 -41.43 -39.83 -17.71
C GLU A 103 -40.23 -39.78 -16.76
N ILE A 104 -40.18 -40.68 -15.77
CA ILE A 104 -39.03 -40.80 -14.86
C ILE A 104 -37.78 -41.24 -15.63
N GLN A 105 -37.92 -42.24 -16.51
CA GLN A 105 -36.81 -42.71 -17.33
C GLN A 105 -36.28 -41.59 -18.25
N GLN A 106 -37.17 -40.85 -18.92
CA GLN A 106 -36.79 -39.71 -19.76
C GLN A 106 -36.05 -38.63 -18.96
N LEU A 107 -36.54 -38.28 -17.76
CA LEU A 107 -35.87 -37.31 -16.90
C LEU A 107 -34.50 -37.79 -16.39
N ASP A 108 -34.35 -39.08 -16.11
CA ASP A 108 -33.07 -39.67 -15.70
C ASP A 108 -32.04 -39.65 -16.85
N GLU A 109 -32.49 -39.87 -18.09
CA GLU A 109 -31.66 -39.75 -19.29
C GLU A 109 -31.24 -38.28 -19.54
N GLU A 110 -32.17 -37.34 -19.41
CA GLU A 110 -31.87 -35.90 -19.48
C GLU A 110 -30.90 -35.46 -18.37
N ASP A 111 -31.11 -35.89 -17.12
CA ASP A 111 -30.24 -35.56 -16.00
C ASP A 111 -28.84 -36.15 -16.15
N LYS A 112 -28.71 -37.32 -16.80
CA LYS A 112 -27.42 -37.88 -17.18
C LYS A 112 -26.70 -36.96 -18.18
N SER A 113 -27.40 -36.50 -19.21
CA SER A 113 -26.89 -35.55 -20.21
C SER A 113 -26.49 -34.21 -19.57
N LEU A 114 -27.28 -33.69 -18.62
CA LEU A 114 -26.97 -32.45 -17.88
C LEU A 114 -25.73 -32.58 -16.99
N LYS A 115 -25.53 -33.74 -16.35
CA LYS A 115 -24.31 -34.02 -15.56
C LYS A 115 -23.08 -34.13 -16.45
N GLN A 116 -23.17 -34.83 -17.58
CA GLN A 116 -22.10 -34.91 -18.56
C GLN A 116 -21.76 -33.53 -19.13
N LEU A 117 -22.78 -32.72 -19.46
CA LEU A 117 -22.59 -31.33 -19.90
C LEU A 117 -21.84 -30.50 -18.86
N ARG A 118 -22.19 -30.66 -17.58
CA ARG A 118 -21.52 -29.99 -16.47
C ARG A 118 -20.05 -30.43 -16.36
N GLU A 119 -19.77 -31.71 -16.52
CA GLU A 119 -18.40 -32.25 -16.50
C GLU A 119 -17.57 -31.72 -17.67
N ILE A 120 -18.06 -31.82 -18.91
CA ILE A 120 -17.39 -31.29 -20.11
C ILE A 120 -17.11 -29.80 -19.95
N ARG A 121 -18.11 -29.02 -19.53
CA ARG A 121 -17.96 -27.59 -19.28
C ARG A 121 -16.93 -27.31 -18.18
N ASN A 122 -16.94 -28.05 -17.07
CA ASN A 122 -15.93 -27.89 -16.02
C ASN A 122 -14.53 -28.20 -16.54
N ASN A 123 -14.38 -29.28 -17.30
CA ASN A 123 -13.11 -29.68 -17.89
C ASN A 123 -12.59 -28.60 -18.85
N LEU A 124 -13.46 -28.03 -19.68
CA LEU A 124 -13.11 -26.93 -20.59
C LEU A 124 -12.81 -25.62 -19.84
N ALA A 125 -13.62 -25.25 -18.85
CA ALA A 125 -13.42 -24.05 -18.04
C ALA A 125 -12.12 -24.11 -17.21
N HIS A 126 -11.72 -25.31 -16.78
CA HIS A 126 -10.48 -25.56 -16.05
C HIS A 126 -9.33 -26.03 -16.96
N HIS A 127 -9.51 -26.00 -18.29
CA HIS A 127 -8.47 -26.45 -19.23
C HIS A 127 -7.28 -25.47 -19.22
N PRO A 128 -6.07 -25.90 -18.82
CA PRO A 128 -4.98 -24.99 -18.45
C PRO A 128 -4.43 -24.17 -19.62
N SER A 129 -4.46 -24.72 -20.84
CA SER A 129 -3.92 -24.09 -22.05
C SER A 129 -4.97 -23.49 -22.99
N LYS A 130 -6.28 -23.65 -22.70
CA LYS A 130 -7.37 -23.32 -23.64
C LYS A 130 -7.11 -23.79 -25.08
N SER A 131 -6.50 -24.97 -25.19
CA SER A 131 -6.04 -25.58 -26.43
C SER A 131 -6.33 -27.06 -26.34
N VAL A 132 -7.19 -27.58 -27.21
CA VAL A 132 -7.67 -28.96 -27.18
C VAL A 132 -7.12 -29.69 -28.39
N ALA A 133 -6.35 -30.74 -28.14
CA ALA A 133 -5.76 -31.54 -29.21
C ALA A 133 -6.86 -32.11 -30.11
N THR A 134 -6.59 -32.26 -31.40
CA THR A 134 -7.63 -32.66 -32.38
C THR A 134 -8.36 -33.97 -32.03
N VAL A 135 -7.67 -34.94 -31.42
CA VAL A 135 -8.28 -36.21 -30.97
C VAL A 135 -9.27 -35.97 -29.83
N GLU A 136 -8.85 -35.21 -28.81
CA GLU A 136 -9.69 -34.83 -27.68
C GLU A 136 -10.86 -33.93 -28.12
N PHE A 137 -10.61 -33.02 -29.06
CA PHE A 137 -11.63 -32.16 -29.64
C PHE A 137 -12.72 -32.96 -30.32
N ASN A 138 -12.36 -33.94 -31.16
CA ASN A 138 -13.36 -34.76 -31.84
C ASN A 138 -14.20 -35.57 -30.85
N GLN A 139 -13.59 -36.06 -29.77
CA GLN A 139 -14.30 -36.77 -28.72
C GLN A 139 -15.27 -35.83 -27.99
N LEU A 140 -14.78 -34.70 -27.46
CA LEU A 140 -15.61 -33.72 -26.75
C LEU A 140 -16.69 -33.10 -27.64
N TRP A 141 -16.40 -32.91 -28.92
CA TRP A 141 -17.38 -32.43 -29.90
C TRP A 141 -18.51 -33.44 -30.06
N THR A 142 -18.19 -34.72 -30.25
CA THR A 142 -19.17 -35.79 -30.40
C THR A 142 -20.01 -35.94 -29.14
N ASP A 143 -19.37 -35.89 -27.97
CA ASP A 143 -20.06 -35.99 -26.68
C ASP A 143 -21.01 -34.80 -26.49
N LEU A 144 -20.56 -33.59 -26.82
CA LEU A 144 -21.35 -32.36 -26.65
C LEU A 144 -22.50 -32.26 -27.66
N THR A 145 -22.31 -32.65 -28.92
CA THR A 145 -23.41 -32.67 -29.90
C THR A 145 -24.43 -33.74 -29.56
N ALA A 146 -24.00 -34.93 -29.12
CA ALA A 146 -24.93 -35.97 -28.66
C ALA A 146 -25.79 -35.49 -27.48
N ILE A 147 -25.18 -34.78 -26.52
CA ILE A 147 -25.91 -34.15 -25.42
C ILE A 147 -26.91 -33.11 -25.93
N LEU A 148 -26.50 -32.21 -26.84
CA LEU A 148 -27.38 -31.17 -27.37
C LEU A 148 -28.58 -31.74 -28.11
N VAL A 149 -28.38 -32.76 -28.94
CA VAL A 149 -29.46 -33.46 -29.63
C VAL A 149 -30.39 -34.15 -28.63
N ALA A 150 -29.83 -34.81 -27.60
CA ALA A 150 -30.63 -35.41 -26.54
C ALA A 150 -31.46 -34.38 -25.74
N LEU A 151 -30.99 -33.13 -25.65
CA LEU A 151 -31.71 -32.02 -25.01
C LEU A 151 -32.63 -31.25 -25.98
N GLY A 152 -32.76 -31.71 -27.23
CA GLY A 152 -33.71 -31.18 -28.21
C GLY A 152 -33.16 -30.14 -29.20
N ASP A 153 -31.84 -30.02 -29.35
CA ASP A 153 -31.23 -29.20 -30.41
C ASP A 153 -31.25 -29.92 -31.78
N ILE A 154 -31.12 -29.16 -32.86
CA ILE A 154 -31.21 -29.65 -34.24
C ILE A 154 -29.84 -30.13 -34.71
N ASP A 155 -29.67 -31.44 -34.82
CA ASP A 155 -28.41 -32.11 -35.21
C ASP A 155 -27.80 -31.54 -36.51
N THR A 156 -28.63 -31.32 -37.54
CA THR A 156 -28.19 -30.81 -38.85
C THR A 156 -27.60 -29.39 -38.83
N GLU A 157 -27.86 -28.61 -37.76
CA GLU A 157 -27.25 -27.30 -37.55
C GLU A 157 -25.95 -27.37 -36.72
N LEU A 158 -25.73 -28.47 -35.99
CA LEU A 158 -24.54 -28.69 -35.17
C LEU A 158 -23.35 -29.14 -36.02
N ASP A 159 -23.57 -30.03 -36.99
CA ASP A 159 -22.53 -30.45 -37.95
C ASP A 159 -21.98 -29.27 -38.74
N LYS A 160 -22.88 -28.35 -39.06
CA LYS A 160 -22.62 -27.04 -39.64
C LYS A 160 -21.62 -26.27 -38.76
N LEU A 161 -21.80 -26.20 -37.44
CA LEU A 161 -20.89 -25.46 -36.53
C LEU A 161 -19.48 -26.08 -36.45
N LYS A 162 -19.32 -27.34 -36.87
CA LYS A 162 -18.01 -28.00 -36.96
C LYS A 162 -17.18 -27.45 -38.12
N ASP A 163 -17.87 -27.05 -39.19
CA ASP A 163 -17.29 -26.43 -40.38
C ASP A 163 -16.72 -25.05 -40.06
N ASP A 164 -15.48 -24.80 -40.50
CA ASP A 164 -14.82 -23.50 -40.37
C ASP A 164 -15.57 -22.39 -41.14
N SER A 165 -16.47 -22.74 -42.07
CA SER A 165 -17.27 -21.82 -42.86
C SER A 165 -18.30 -21.00 -42.05
N ILE A 166 -18.79 -21.50 -40.91
CA ILE A 166 -19.83 -20.84 -40.09
C ILE A 166 -19.32 -19.66 -39.27
N PHE A 167 -18.01 -19.46 -39.26
CA PHE A 167 -17.40 -18.20 -38.85
C PHE A 167 -17.51 -17.08 -39.91
N LYS A 168 -18.34 -17.26 -40.97
CA LYS A 168 -18.88 -16.18 -41.82
C LYS A 168 -20.37 -15.94 -41.48
N ALA A 169 -20.71 -14.72 -41.05
CA ALA A 169 -22.04 -14.36 -40.48
C ALA A 169 -23.20 -14.25 -41.51
N PRO A 170 -24.48 -14.48 -41.12
CA PRO A 170 -25.66 -14.43 -42.00
C PRO A 170 -26.40 -13.06 -42.02
N THR A 171 -27.16 -12.83 -43.10
CA THR A 171 -27.69 -11.55 -43.62
C THR A 171 -28.97 -11.03 -42.95
N GLN A 172 -28.93 -9.80 -42.43
CA GLN A 172 -30.08 -9.01 -41.96
C GLN A 172 -30.86 -8.38 -43.15
N VAL A 173 -32.17 -8.15 -43.03
CA VAL A 173 -32.96 -7.43 -44.06
C VAL A 173 -32.49 -5.98 -44.15
N ILE A 174 -31.80 -5.66 -45.25
CA ILE A 174 -31.11 -4.38 -45.48
C ILE A 174 -32.10 -3.36 -46.07
N ASN A 175 -32.20 -2.18 -45.44
CA ASN A 175 -32.77 -1.01 -46.11
C ASN A 175 -31.62 -0.20 -46.72
N GLU A 176 -31.38 -0.37 -48.02
CA GLU A 176 -30.22 0.21 -48.71
C GLU A 176 -30.15 1.74 -48.60
N GLY A 177 -31.28 2.43 -48.55
CA GLY A 177 -31.34 3.88 -48.36
C GLY A 177 -30.83 4.29 -46.98
N ASN A 178 -31.29 3.59 -45.94
CA ASN A 178 -30.85 3.84 -44.57
C ASN A 178 -29.40 3.40 -44.32
N VAL A 179 -28.90 2.34 -44.97
CA VAL A 179 -27.48 1.95 -44.88
C VAL A 179 -26.56 2.99 -45.51
N LYS A 180 -26.94 3.55 -46.67
CA LYS A 180 -26.19 4.66 -47.29
C LYS A 180 -26.19 5.91 -46.41
N GLU A 181 -27.33 6.26 -45.82
CA GLU A 181 -27.43 7.39 -44.91
C GLU A 181 -26.65 7.18 -43.61
N ALA A 182 -26.72 5.98 -43.02
CA ALA A 182 -25.94 5.62 -41.84
C ALA A 182 -24.42 5.70 -42.11
N SER A 183 -23.97 5.25 -43.28
CA SER A 183 -22.57 5.34 -43.72
C SER A 183 -22.12 6.79 -43.91
N ARG A 184 -23.00 7.64 -44.48
CA ARG A 184 -22.76 9.08 -44.64
C ARG A 184 -22.63 9.77 -43.28
N LEU A 185 -23.56 9.50 -42.37
CA LEU A 185 -23.56 10.03 -40.99
C LEU A 185 -22.32 9.58 -40.21
N ASN A 186 -21.91 8.31 -40.33
CA ASN A 186 -20.69 7.82 -39.70
C ASN A 186 -19.42 8.49 -40.26
N SER A 187 -19.38 8.76 -41.57
CA SER A 187 -18.25 9.48 -42.19
C SER A 187 -18.17 10.93 -41.69
N LEU A 188 -19.32 11.62 -41.64
CA LEU A 188 -19.39 12.98 -41.06
C LEU A 188 -19.03 12.99 -39.57
N GLY A 189 -19.51 12.03 -38.79
CA GLY A 189 -19.17 11.90 -37.37
C GLY A 189 -17.69 11.64 -37.16
N THR A 190 -17.07 10.83 -38.01
CA THR A 190 -15.62 10.56 -37.98
C THR A 190 -14.81 11.80 -38.34
N GLN A 191 -15.28 12.61 -39.30
CA GLN A 191 -14.63 13.89 -39.63
C GLN A 191 -14.76 14.89 -38.47
N ALA A 192 -15.96 15.05 -37.91
CA ALA A 192 -16.19 15.90 -36.74
C ALA A 192 -15.33 15.48 -35.53
N HIS A 193 -15.13 14.17 -35.33
CA HIS A 193 -14.21 13.65 -34.31
C HIS A 193 -12.76 14.10 -34.56
N LYS A 194 -12.27 14.01 -35.81
CA LYS A 194 -10.93 14.47 -36.19
C LYS A 194 -10.76 15.98 -36.04
N ASP A 195 -11.83 16.74 -36.28
CA ASP A 195 -11.87 18.19 -36.15
C ASP A 195 -11.99 18.66 -34.68
N GLY A 196 -12.01 17.73 -33.71
CA GLY A 196 -12.16 18.04 -32.27
C GLY A 196 -13.58 18.44 -31.85
N LYS A 197 -14.57 18.28 -32.73
CA LYS A 197 -15.98 18.62 -32.48
C LYS A 197 -16.73 17.40 -31.91
N PHE A 198 -16.35 16.97 -30.71
CA PHE A 198 -16.82 15.69 -30.17
C PHE A 198 -18.33 15.61 -29.90
N SER A 199 -18.97 16.68 -29.44
CA SER A 199 -20.43 16.73 -29.24
C SER A 199 -21.22 16.59 -30.55
N GLU A 200 -20.72 17.20 -31.63
CA GLU A 200 -21.28 17.07 -32.97
C GLU A 200 -21.12 15.64 -33.49
N ALA A 201 -19.93 15.06 -33.32
CA ALA A 201 -19.64 13.68 -33.70
C ALA A 201 -20.55 12.65 -32.98
N ILE A 202 -20.76 12.79 -31.66
CA ILE A 202 -21.69 11.93 -30.90
C ILE A 202 -23.12 12.01 -31.45
N THR A 203 -23.57 13.23 -31.80
CA THR A 203 -24.90 13.44 -32.37
C THR A 203 -25.04 12.74 -33.73
N LEU A 204 -24.01 12.81 -34.57
CA LEU A 204 -23.99 12.16 -35.89
C LEU A 204 -23.99 10.63 -35.78
N PHE A 205 -23.19 10.05 -34.87
CA PHE A 205 -23.21 8.61 -34.62
C PHE A 205 -24.55 8.13 -34.05
N THR A 206 -25.16 8.91 -33.15
CA THR A 206 -26.49 8.59 -32.59
C THR A 206 -27.55 8.52 -33.70
N LYS A 207 -27.54 9.48 -34.65
CA LYS A 207 -28.43 9.45 -35.81
C LYS A 207 -28.21 8.23 -36.71
N ALA A 208 -26.96 7.81 -36.90
CA ALA A 208 -26.63 6.61 -37.70
C ALA A 208 -27.14 5.32 -37.05
N ILE A 209 -27.07 5.22 -35.71
CA ILE A 209 -27.44 4.02 -34.94
C ILE A 209 -28.94 3.74 -34.97
N VAL A 210 -29.77 4.78 -34.88
CA VAL A 210 -31.23 4.65 -34.78
C VAL A 210 -31.93 4.35 -36.10
N LEU A 211 -31.20 4.35 -37.22
CA LEU A 211 -31.78 4.06 -38.53
C LEU A 211 -32.22 2.58 -38.63
N PRO A 212 -33.48 2.31 -39.05
CA PRO A 212 -33.96 0.95 -39.20
C PRO A 212 -33.35 0.28 -40.44
N GLY A 213 -33.13 -1.04 -40.38
CA GLY A 213 -32.57 -1.81 -41.50
C GLY A 213 -31.06 -1.67 -41.73
N VAL A 214 -30.33 -1.09 -40.77
CA VAL A 214 -28.85 -1.08 -40.73
C VAL A 214 -28.34 -2.38 -40.12
N LEU A 215 -27.23 -2.91 -40.66
CA LEU A 215 -26.62 -4.14 -40.18
C LEU A 215 -26.06 -4.00 -38.76
N ASP A 216 -26.13 -5.04 -37.94
CA ASP A 216 -25.56 -5.04 -36.60
C ASP A 216 -24.03 -4.84 -36.59
N HIS A 217 -23.36 -5.27 -37.66
CA HIS A 217 -21.93 -5.03 -37.89
C HIS A 217 -21.64 -3.53 -38.07
N ASP A 218 -22.47 -2.83 -38.85
CA ASP A 218 -22.35 -1.38 -39.05
C ASP A 218 -22.69 -0.62 -37.76
N ARG A 219 -23.75 -1.05 -37.05
CA ARG A 219 -24.08 -0.50 -35.72
C ARG A 219 -22.95 -0.69 -34.74
N ALA A 220 -22.29 -1.84 -34.74
CA ALA A 220 -21.14 -2.11 -33.89
C ALA A 220 -19.99 -1.11 -34.18
N ILE A 221 -19.75 -0.78 -35.44
CA ILE A 221 -18.78 0.26 -35.83
C ILE A 221 -19.19 1.62 -35.26
N PHE A 222 -20.45 2.01 -35.39
CA PHE A 222 -20.94 3.31 -34.93
C PHE A 222 -20.85 3.45 -33.40
N PHE A 223 -21.27 2.42 -32.65
CA PHE A 223 -21.11 2.37 -31.20
C PHE A 223 -19.63 2.44 -30.78
N SER A 224 -18.73 1.77 -31.50
CA SER A 224 -17.29 1.82 -31.20
C SER A 224 -16.68 3.21 -31.46
N ASN A 225 -17.08 3.88 -32.54
CA ASN A 225 -16.66 5.25 -32.85
C ASN A 225 -17.21 6.25 -31.83
N MET A 226 -18.47 6.08 -31.42
CA MET A 226 -19.11 6.89 -30.39
C MET A 226 -18.41 6.73 -29.03
N ALA A 227 -18.09 5.50 -28.62
CA ALA A 227 -17.31 5.24 -27.40
C ALA A 227 -15.93 5.91 -27.45
N SER A 228 -15.24 5.88 -28.60
CA SER A 228 -13.97 6.61 -28.79
C SER A 228 -14.13 8.11 -28.59
N THR A 229 -15.22 8.67 -29.10
CA THR A 229 -15.49 10.10 -29.10
C THR A 229 -15.84 10.60 -27.71
N ARG A 230 -16.57 9.80 -26.92
CA ARG A 230 -16.85 10.11 -25.50
C ARG A 230 -15.59 10.10 -24.64
N LEU A 231 -14.67 9.16 -24.88
CA LEU A 231 -13.36 9.19 -24.20
C LEU A 231 -12.56 10.45 -24.55
N ALA A 232 -12.50 10.82 -25.83
CA ALA A 232 -11.79 12.04 -26.26
C ALA A 232 -12.43 13.33 -25.70
N LEU A 233 -13.77 13.37 -25.61
CA LEU A 233 -14.49 14.46 -24.96
C LEU A 233 -14.15 14.57 -23.47
N TYR A 234 -14.09 13.43 -22.77
CA TYR A 234 -13.65 13.39 -21.38
C TYR A 234 -12.22 13.90 -21.23
N GLU A 235 -11.29 13.48 -22.09
CA GLU A 235 -9.90 13.95 -22.05
C GLU A 235 -9.78 15.47 -22.28
N GLN A 236 -10.60 16.03 -23.19
CA GLN A 236 -10.66 17.47 -23.43
C GLN A 236 -11.20 18.25 -22.21
N GLN A 237 -12.24 17.72 -21.55
CA GLN A 237 -12.84 18.32 -20.35
C GLN A 237 -11.93 18.19 -19.12
N ALA A 238 -11.28 17.03 -18.94
CA ALA A 238 -10.35 16.77 -17.85
C ALA A 238 -9.07 17.62 -17.91
N GLY A 239 -8.75 18.18 -19.09
CA GLY A 239 -7.67 19.15 -19.26
C GLY A 239 -8.02 20.59 -18.84
N SER A 240 -9.31 20.90 -18.65
CA SER A 240 -9.81 22.26 -18.37
C SER A 240 -10.49 22.42 -17.00
N ILE A 241 -10.88 21.31 -16.35
CA ILE A 241 -11.48 21.28 -15.01
C ILE A 241 -10.63 20.33 -14.16
N GLY A 242 -10.17 20.80 -12.99
CA GLY A 242 -9.43 19.96 -12.04
C GLY A 242 -10.22 18.67 -11.74
N ARG A 243 -9.52 17.53 -11.64
CA ARG A 243 -10.10 16.16 -11.55
C ARG A 243 -11.01 15.88 -10.33
N PHE A 244 -11.50 16.88 -9.60
CA PHE A 244 -12.23 16.72 -8.35
C PHE A 244 -13.67 17.27 -8.33
N GLU A 245 -14.25 17.69 -9.47
CA GLU A 245 -15.62 18.26 -9.48
C GLU A 245 -16.57 17.66 -10.54
N ILE A 246 -16.48 16.36 -10.88
CA ILE A 246 -17.46 15.72 -11.78
C ILE A 246 -18.29 14.69 -11.00
N GLU A 247 -19.60 14.95 -10.84
CA GLU A 247 -20.57 13.99 -10.31
C GLU A 247 -20.56 12.68 -11.15
N ASP A 248 -20.56 11.51 -10.50
CA ASP A 248 -20.50 10.16 -11.13
C ASP A 248 -21.53 9.94 -12.26
N SER A 249 -22.67 10.64 -12.24
CA SER A 249 -23.74 10.52 -13.25
C SER A 249 -23.45 11.26 -14.58
N LYS A 250 -22.43 12.13 -14.60
CA LYS A 250 -22.04 12.97 -15.75
C LYS A 250 -20.68 12.59 -16.35
N ASP A 251 -19.98 11.59 -15.79
CA ASP A 251 -18.70 11.13 -16.31
C ASP A 251 -18.87 10.37 -17.65
N GLU A 252 -18.36 10.97 -18.72
CA GLU A 252 -18.43 10.45 -20.08
C GLU A 252 -17.73 9.09 -20.26
N ARG A 253 -16.82 8.68 -19.35
CA ARG A 253 -16.17 7.36 -19.38
C ARG A 253 -17.14 6.21 -19.13
N TYR A 254 -18.13 6.37 -18.24
CA TYR A 254 -19.14 5.32 -18.01
C TYR A 254 -20.10 5.17 -19.19
N ARG A 255 -20.45 6.29 -19.85
CA ARG A 255 -21.24 6.27 -21.09
C ARG A 255 -20.46 5.62 -22.23
N ALA A 256 -19.17 5.93 -22.35
CA ALA A 256 -18.28 5.26 -23.30
C ALA A 256 -18.22 3.74 -23.06
N LEU A 257 -18.30 3.28 -21.80
CA LEU A 257 -18.25 1.86 -21.48
C LEU A 257 -19.52 1.14 -21.94
N GLN A 258 -20.68 1.75 -21.76
CA GLN A 258 -21.95 1.20 -22.23
C GLN A 258 -21.95 1.07 -23.76
N ASP A 259 -21.50 2.10 -24.46
CA ASP A 259 -21.40 2.11 -25.93
C ASP A 259 -20.42 1.04 -26.43
N ALA A 260 -19.24 0.92 -25.81
CA ALA A 260 -18.25 -0.10 -26.15
C ALA A 260 -18.78 -1.53 -25.94
N LYS A 261 -19.51 -1.79 -24.84
CA LYS A 261 -20.14 -3.09 -24.58
C LYS A 261 -21.22 -3.42 -25.61
N LYS A 262 -22.04 -2.43 -26.01
CA LYS A 262 -23.03 -2.60 -27.08
C LYS A 262 -22.36 -2.94 -28.41
N ALA A 263 -21.29 -2.24 -28.79
CA ALA A 263 -20.52 -2.55 -30.00
C ALA A 263 -20.00 -3.99 -30.01
N ARG A 264 -19.40 -4.43 -28.89
CA ARG A 264 -18.90 -5.80 -28.72
C ARG A 264 -20.03 -6.84 -28.78
N ASN A 265 -21.19 -6.57 -28.19
CA ASN A 265 -22.28 -7.53 -28.18
C ASN A 265 -22.93 -7.69 -29.56
N LEU A 266 -23.01 -6.60 -30.35
CA LEU A 266 -23.53 -6.63 -31.72
C LEU A 266 -22.58 -7.34 -32.70
N TRP A 267 -21.27 -7.25 -32.48
CA TRP A 267 -20.28 -7.94 -33.31
C TRP A 267 -19.17 -8.56 -32.43
N SER A 268 -19.49 -9.71 -31.86
CA SER A 268 -18.65 -10.39 -30.86
C SER A 268 -17.35 -10.97 -31.42
N SER A 269 -17.28 -11.26 -32.71
CA SER A 269 -16.07 -11.72 -33.42
C SER A 269 -15.15 -10.57 -33.89
N TRP A 270 -15.53 -9.31 -33.63
CA TRP A 270 -14.76 -8.14 -34.06
C TRP A 270 -13.78 -7.69 -33.00
N TRP A 271 -12.49 -7.83 -33.29
CA TRP A 271 -11.41 -7.47 -32.36
C TRP A 271 -11.48 -6.01 -31.90
N LYS A 272 -11.89 -5.06 -32.77
CA LYS A 272 -11.98 -3.64 -32.41
C LYS A 272 -13.05 -3.37 -31.36
N GLY A 273 -14.13 -4.16 -31.31
CA GLY A 273 -15.15 -4.06 -30.27
C GLY A 273 -14.58 -4.40 -28.89
N HIS A 274 -13.83 -5.51 -28.79
CA HIS A 274 -13.14 -5.91 -27.56
C HIS A 274 -12.00 -4.95 -27.19
N LEU A 275 -11.22 -4.47 -28.17
CA LEU A 275 -10.19 -3.46 -27.95
C LEU A 275 -10.79 -2.18 -27.37
N ARG A 276 -11.94 -1.73 -27.89
CA ARG A 276 -12.63 -0.53 -27.41
C ARG A 276 -13.08 -0.69 -25.96
N VAL A 277 -13.68 -1.83 -25.60
CA VAL A 277 -14.07 -2.15 -24.22
C VAL A 277 -12.84 -2.12 -23.30
N GLY A 278 -11.73 -2.72 -23.74
CA GLY A 278 -10.48 -2.69 -22.98
C GLY A 278 -9.94 -1.27 -22.77
N LYS A 279 -9.92 -0.43 -23.80
CA LYS A 279 -9.47 0.96 -23.70
C LYS A 279 -10.32 1.79 -22.74
N VAL A 280 -11.63 1.57 -22.72
CA VAL A 280 -12.52 2.26 -21.76
C VAL A 280 -12.29 1.77 -20.33
N TYR A 281 -12.14 0.46 -20.10
CA TYR A 281 -11.81 -0.05 -18.77
C TYR A 281 -10.46 0.48 -18.27
N ALA A 282 -9.46 0.59 -19.15
CA ALA A 282 -8.17 1.21 -18.81
C ALA A 282 -8.35 2.69 -18.41
N ALA A 283 -9.18 3.46 -19.11
CA ALA A 283 -9.49 4.86 -18.77
C ALA A 283 -10.27 5.03 -17.43
N LEU A 284 -10.93 3.96 -16.97
CA LEU A 284 -11.58 3.85 -15.66
C LEU A 284 -10.65 3.28 -14.57
N ASN A 285 -9.38 3.04 -14.87
CA ASN A 285 -8.40 2.38 -14.00
C ASN A 285 -8.77 0.93 -13.62
N GLU A 286 -9.61 0.24 -14.39
CA GLU A 286 -9.98 -1.17 -14.18
C GLU A 286 -9.11 -2.11 -15.05
N HIS A 287 -7.80 -2.15 -14.80
CA HIS A 287 -6.83 -2.76 -15.72
C HIS A 287 -6.95 -4.29 -15.86
N GLU A 288 -7.43 -5.01 -14.83
CA GLU A 288 -7.71 -6.45 -14.93
C GLU A 288 -8.80 -6.73 -15.99
N LYS A 289 -9.91 -5.98 -15.93
CA LYS A 289 -11.01 -6.09 -16.90
C LYS A 289 -10.59 -5.59 -18.28
N ALA A 290 -9.70 -4.60 -18.32
CA ALA A 290 -9.10 -4.12 -19.55
C ALA A 290 -8.26 -5.22 -20.22
N MET A 291 -7.39 -5.90 -19.47
CA MET A 291 -6.56 -7.00 -19.96
C MET A 291 -7.38 -8.16 -20.51
N ASN A 292 -8.41 -8.61 -19.80
CA ASN A 292 -9.30 -9.67 -20.31
C ASN A 292 -9.93 -9.28 -21.65
N SER A 293 -10.30 -8.01 -21.80
CA SER A 293 -10.85 -7.49 -23.05
C SER A 293 -9.79 -7.39 -24.16
N PHE A 294 -8.57 -6.98 -23.84
CA PHE A 294 -7.46 -6.95 -24.79
C PHE A 294 -6.98 -8.34 -25.20
N GLU A 295 -6.96 -9.31 -24.30
CA GLU A 295 -6.63 -10.70 -24.60
C GLU A 295 -7.66 -11.32 -25.54
N ARG A 296 -8.95 -11.01 -25.36
CA ARG A 296 -10.00 -11.40 -26.31
C ARG A 296 -9.82 -10.70 -27.67
N ALA A 297 -9.47 -9.42 -27.68
CA ALA A 297 -9.17 -8.70 -28.92
C ALA A 297 -7.97 -9.30 -29.66
N LEU A 298 -6.90 -9.66 -28.92
CA LEU A 298 -5.68 -10.26 -29.46
C LEU A 298 -5.93 -11.69 -29.93
N ALA A 299 -6.79 -12.45 -29.25
CA ALA A 299 -7.20 -13.77 -29.73
C ALA A 299 -7.93 -13.68 -31.08
N LEU A 300 -8.72 -12.63 -31.31
CA LEU A 300 -9.43 -12.42 -32.57
C LEU A 300 -8.51 -11.93 -33.71
N ASP A 301 -7.52 -11.07 -33.39
CA ASP A 301 -6.48 -10.58 -34.29
C ASP A 301 -5.05 -10.68 -33.67
N PRO A 302 -4.41 -11.87 -33.72
CA PRO A 302 -3.12 -12.11 -33.07
C PRO A 302 -1.94 -11.32 -33.64
N THR A 303 -2.08 -10.83 -34.87
CA THR A 303 -1.04 -10.07 -35.59
C THR A 303 -1.07 -8.58 -35.28
N ASN A 304 -2.06 -8.12 -34.51
CA ASN A 304 -2.27 -6.70 -34.28
C ASN A 304 -1.27 -6.12 -33.26
N ALA A 305 -0.29 -5.36 -33.77
CA ALA A 305 0.72 -4.71 -32.95
C ALA A 305 0.12 -3.71 -31.94
N GLU A 306 -0.99 -3.05 -32.28
CA GLU A 306 -1.66 -2.09 -31.39
C GLU A 306 -2.26 -2.81 -30.18
N ILE A 307 -3.00 -3.91 -30.40
CA ILE A 307 -3.61 -4.68 -29.30
C ILE A 307 -2.52 -5.26 -28.40
N LYS A 308 -1.46 -5.82 -29.00
CA LYS A 308 -0.33 -6.38 -28.26
C LYS A 308 0.36 -5.31 -27.42
N LYS A 309 0.67 -4.15 -28.01
CA LYS A 309 1.25 -3.01 -27.30
C LYS A 309 0.37 -2.55 -26.14
N THR A 310 -0.92 -2.31 -26.37
CA THR A 310 -1.84 -1.86 -25.32
C THR A 310 -2.05 -2.92 -24.23
N LEU A 311 -2.08 -4.20 -24.59
CA LEU A 311 -2.12 -5.30 -23.64
C LEU A 311 -0.85 -5.36 -22.79
N ASP A 312 0.33 -5.25 -23.40
CA ASP A 312 1.61 -5.27 -22.69
C ASP A 312 1.76 -4.04 -21.79
N GLU A 313 1.35 -2.85 -22.25
CA GLU A 313 1.26 -1.64 -21.42
C GLU A 313 0.32 -1.85 -20.22
N ASN A 314 -0.87 -2.43 -20.44
CA ASN A 314 -1.81 -2.71 -19.35
C ASN A 314 -1.38 -3.87 -18.47
N ARG A 315 -0.60 -4.83 -18.96
CA ARG A 315 0.05 -5.87 -18.15
C ARG A 315 1.11 -5.28 -17.25
N VAL A 316 1.88 -4.31 -17.74
CA VAL A 316 2.85 -3.57 -16.94
C VAL A 316 2.12 -2.70 -15.90
N ILE A 317 1.07 -1.98 -16.27
CA ILE A 317 0.30 -1.16 -15.33
C ILE A 317 -0.43 -2.05 -14.32
N HIS A 318 -1.02 -3.16 -14.74
CA HIS A 318 -1.71 -4.10 -13.86
C HIS A 318 -0.72 -4.89 -13.02
N SER A 319 0.47 -5.26 -13.50
CA SER A 319 1.51 -5.88 -12.68
C SER A 319 2.11 -4.87 -11.70
N GLN A 320 2.15 -3.59 -12.05
CA GLN A 320 2.46 -2.48 -11.15
C GLN A 320 1.35 -2.28 -10.11
N GLN A 321 0.08 -2.37 -10.49
CA GLN A 321 -1.05 -2.28 -9.56
C GLN A 321 -1.19 -3.53 -8.67
N LEU A 322 -0.92 -4.72 -9.21
CA LEU A 322 -0.82 -5.98 -8.47
C LEU A 322 0.43 -6.00 -7.62
N SER A 323 1.53 -5.35 -8.00
CA SER A 323 2.67 -5.14 -7.09
C SER A 323 2.32 -4.24 -5.90
N HIS A 324 1.23 -3.49 -6.03
CA HIS A 324 0.66 -2.64 -4.99
C HIS A 324 -0.48 -3.31 -4.19
N ASN A 325 -1.13 -4.37 -4.71
CA ASN A 325 -2.35 -4.96 -4.12
C ASN A 325 -2.33 -6.49 -3.90
N ASP A 326 -1.47 -7.24 -4.59
CA ASP A 326 -1.05 -8.56 -4.16
C ASP A 326 0.38 -8.43 -3.62
N LEU A 327 0.75 -9.29 -2.65
CA LEU A 327 2.09 -9.39 -2.05
C LEU A 327 3.16 -8.83 -2.98
N ASN A 328 3.69 -7.63 -2.64
CA ASN A 328 4.69 -6.93 -3.44
C ASN A 328 5.71 -7.96 -3.99
N PRO A 329 6.00 -8.06 -5.30
CA PRO A 329 6.97 -9.00 -5.85
C PRO A 329 8.41 -8.79 -5.31
N GLU A 330 8.67 -7.69 -4.60
CA GLU A 330 9.86 -7.50 -3.75
C GLU A 330 9.80 -8.28 -2.41
N LEU A 331 8.67 -8.91 -2.09
CA LEU A 331 8.50 -9.87 -0.99
C LEU A 331 8.98 -11.27 -1.38
N ARG A 332 9.78 -11.37 -2.45
CA ARG A 332 10.72 -12.48 -2.51
C ARG A 332 11.78 -12.22 -1.45
N PRO A 333 11.97 -13.12 -0.46
CA PRO A 333 13.16 -13.08 0.36
C PRO A 333 14.37 -12.90 -0.55
N MET A 334 15.21 -11.89 -0.27
CA MET A 334 16.41 -11.63 -1.06
C MET A 334 17.11 -12.95 -1.40
N SER A 335 17.47 -13.13 -2.66
CA SER A 335 18.27 -14.27 -3.09
C SER A 335 19.56 -14.30 -2.26
N ILE A 336 20.17 -15.48 -2.10
CA ILE A 336 21.43 -15.57 -1.38
C ILE A 336 22.47 -14.56 -1.92
N PRO A 337 22.65 -14.38 -3.24
CA PRO A 337 23.50 -13.32 -3.80
C PRO A 337 23.14 -11.90 -3.36
N GLU A 338 21.86 -11.56 -3.23
CA GLU A 338 21.42 -10.24 -2.77
C GLU A 338 21.63 -10.04 -1.27
N ARG A 339 21.37 -11.07 -0.44
CA ARG A 339 21.69 -11.06 0.99
C ARG A 339 23.19 -10.92 1.23
N LEU A 340 24.00 -11.57 0.40
CA LEU A 340 25.46 -11.50 0.43
C LEU A 340 25.93 -10.09 0.03
N LYS A 341 25.39 -9.53 -1.06
CA LYS A 341 25.71 -8.18 -1.52
C LYS A 341 25.30 -7.10 -0.52
N GLU A 342 24.12 -7.22 0.11
CA GLU A 342 23.67 -6.31 1.17
C GLU A 342 24.57 -6.44 2.41
N LYS A 343 24.88 -7.66 2.87
CA LYS A 343 25.79 -7.87 4.01
C LYS A 343 27.20 -7.36 3.73
N GLN A 344 27.72 -7.58 2.52
CA GLN A 344 29.00 -7.05 2.08
C GLN A 344 28.99 -5.51 2.09
N GLN A 345 27.94 -4.87 1.56
CA GLN A 345 27.78 -3.41 1.58
C GLN A 345 27.62 -2.85 3.00
N LYS A 346 26.96 -3.58 3.90
CA LYS A 346 26.57 -3.10 5.24
C LYS A 346 27.58 -3.42 6.34
N PHE A 347 28.33 -4.51 6.19
CA PHE A 347 29.25 -5.03 7.20
C PHE A 347 30.65 -5.36 6.67
N GLY A 348 30.90 -5.25 5.36
CA GLY A 348 32.20 -5.55 4.75
C GLY A 348 32.60 -7.03 4.81
N THR A 349 31.64 -7.92 5.09
CA THR A 349 31.87 -9.37 5.20
C THR A 349 32.08 -10.00 3.83
N ASP A 350 33.07 -10.89 3.72
CA ASP A 350 33.32 -11.66 2.51
C ASP A 350 32.09 -12.54 2.18
N PRO A 351 31.58 -12.49 0.94
CA PRO A 351 30.55 -13.41 0.47
C PRO A 351 30.90 -14.89 0.73
N ASP A 352 32.17 -15.26 0.60
CA ASP A 352 32.63 -16.64 0.80
C ASP A 352 32.55 -17.07 2.27
N ASP A 353 32.88 -16.18 3.22
CA ASP A 353 32.73 -16.44 4.67
C ASP A 353 31.26 -16.63 5.06
N THR A 354 30.35 -15.87 4.42
CA THR A 354 28.92 -15.97 4.71
C THR A 354 28.31 -17.23 4.11
N LEU A 355 28.75 -17.65 2.91
CA LEU A 355 28.39 -18.92 2.31
C LEU A 355 28.93 -20.10 3.12
N LEU A 356 30.17 -19.99 3.63
CA LEU A 356 30.77 -20.97 4.53
C LEU A 356 29.98 -21.09 5.84
N ALA A 357 29.57 -19.96 6.43
CA ALA A 357 28.73 -19.94 7.63
C ALA A 357 27.34 -20.54 7.40
N LEU A 358 26.71 -20.29 6.25
CA LEU A 358 25.43 -20.90 5.88
C LEU A 358 25.55 -22.41 5.65
N ARG A 359 26.66 -22.87 5.03
CA ARG A 359 26.96 -24.31 4.91
C ARG A 359 27.14 -24.95 6.29
N PHE A 360 27.95 -24.35 7.15
CA PHE A 360 28.19 -24.84 8.51
C PHE A 360 26.91 -24.87 9.36
N LEU A 361 26.06 -23.84 9.25
CA LEU A 361 24.74 -23.82 9.91
C LEU A 361 23.79 -24.89 9.34
N GLY A 362 23.82 -25.13 8.03
CA GLY A 362 23.04 -26.20 7.40
C GLY A 362 23.49 -27.61 7.80
N GLU A 363 24.76 -27.79 8.15
CA GLU A 363 25.27 -29.04 8.73
C GLU A 363 24.75 -29.27 10.17
N ILE A 364 24.43 -28.19 10.89
CA ILE A 364 23.96 -28.23 12.28
C ILE A 364 22.44 -28.25 12.38
N ASP A 365 21.74 -27.55 11.48
CA ASP A 365 20.29 -27.41 11.47
C ASP A 365 19.71 -27.81 10.09
N PRO A 366 19.06 -28.98 9.98
CA PRO A 366 18.50 -29.46 8.71
C PRO A 366 17.40 -28.55 8.16
N VAL A 367 16.69 -27.78 9.01
CA VAL A 367 15.68 -26.82 8.57
C VAL A 367 16.34 -25.67 7.80
N VAL A 368 17.45 -25.15 8.32
CA VAL A 368 18.21 -24.07 7.67
C VAL A 368 18.79 -24.54 6.34
N ALA A 369 19.25 -25.80 6.26
CA ALA A 369 19.70 -26.41 5.01
C ALA A 369 18.56 -26.46 3.98
N ASP A 370 17.38 -26.96 4.37
CA ASP A 370 16.21 -27.04 3.50
C ASP A 370 15.75 -25.65 3.02
N LEU A 371 15.66 -24.65 3.91
CA LEU A 371 15.32 -23.28 3.53
C LEU A 371 16.32 -22.67 2.54
N THR A 372 17.61 -22.89 2.79
CA THR A 372 18.69 -22.42 1.92
C THR A 372 18.57 -23.03 0.52
N GLN A 373 18.33 -24.34 0.42
CA GLN A 373 18.10 -24.99 -0.87
C GLN A 373 16.82 -24.50 -1.54
N GLY A 374 15.74 -24.31 -0.79
CA GLY A 374 14.49 -23.74 -1.28
C GLY A 374 14.70 -22.40 -1.98
N HIS A 375 15.39 -21.47 -1.32
CA HIS A 375 15.70 -20.15 -1.89
C HIS A 375 16.63 -20.21 -3.11
N ARG A 376 17.61 -21.13 -3.13
CA ARG A 376 18.51 -21.32 -4.28
C ARG A 376 17.76 -21.77 -5.52
N TYR A 377 16.92 -22.80 -5.37
CA TYR A 377 16.10 -23.28 -6.48
C TYR A 377 15.00 -22.29 -6.86
N GLU A 378 14.47 -21.50 -5.92
CA GLU A 378 13.47 -20.49 -6.26
C GLU A 378 14.05 -19.39 -7.16
N HIS A 379 15.27 -18.93 -6.89
CA HIS A 379 15.85 -17.79 -7.59
C HIS A 379 16.72 -18.18 -8.79
N GLY A 380 17.24 -19.41 -8.80
CA GLY A 380 18.34 -19.78 -9.67
C GLY A 380 19.64 -19.15 -9.15
N ASP A 381 20.55 -20.00 -8.69
CA ASP A 381 21.86 -19.60 -8.17
C ASP A 381 22.96 -19.88 -9.21
N ILE A 382 24.21 -19.49 -8.93
CA ILE A 382 25.35 -19.59 -9.87
C ILE A 382 25.49 -21.00 -10.46
N ASP A 383 25.22 -22.04 -9.67
CA ASP A 383 25.35 -23.45 -10.00
C ASP A 383 24.00 -24.19 -10.13
N VAL A 384 22.87 -23.51 -9.95
CA VAL A 384 21.54 -24.13 -9.94
C VAL A 384 20.56 -23.30 -10.77
N LYS A 385 19.92 -23.91 -11.77
CA LYS A 385 18.84 -23.24 -12.52
C LYS A 385 17.58 -23.10 -11.64
N GLN A 386 16.88 -21.99 -11.83
CA GLN A 386 15.57 -21.77 -11.19
C GLN A 386 14.63 -22.95 -11.46
N ASN A 387 14.04 -23.48 -10.39
CA ASN A 387 13.09 -24.58 -10.40
C ASN A 387 12.16 -24.49 -9.18
N TYR A 388 10.96 -23.94 -9.40
CA TYR A 388 9.97 -23.76 -8.35
C TYR A 388 9.44 -25.07 -7.74
N GLU A 389 9.40 -26.16 -8.51
CA GLU A 389 8.94 -27.46 -8.00
C GLU A 389 9.93 -27.99 -6.96
N THR A 390 11.22 -27.88 -7.25
CA THR A 390 12.28 -28.27 -6.31
C THR A 390 12.32 -27.33 -5.11
N ALA A 391 12.14 -26.02 -5.32
CA ALA A 391 12.03 -25.05 -4.25
C ALA A 391 10.87 -25.39 -3.29
N ALA A 392 9.68 -25.68 -3.84
CA ALA A 392 8.51 -26.06 -3.06
C ALA A 392 8.72 -27.36 -2.28
N ARG A 393 9.44 -28.35 -2.83
CA ARG A 393 9.79 -29.58 -2.09
C ARG A 393 10.66 -29.28 -0.88
N TYR A 394 11.65 -28.39 -1.01
CA TYR A 394 12.49 -27.98 0.13
C TYR A 394 11.73 -27.15 1.15
N PHE A 395 10.92 -26.17 0.72
CA PHE A 395 10.05 -25.43 1.64
C PHE A 395 9.02 -26.33 2.34
N SER A 396 8.52 -27.37 1.66
CA SER A 396 7.65 -28.38 2.27
C SER A 396 8.34 -29.21 3.34
N LYS A 397 9.64 -29.51 3.20
CA LYS A 397 10.41 -30.18 4.26
C LYS A 397 10.58 -29.27 5.47
N ALA A 398 10.95 -28.01 5.26
CA ALA A 398 11.02 -27.03 6.35
C ALA A 398 9.64 -26.82 7.03
N ALA A 399 8.57 -26.72 6.25
CA ALA A 399 7.20 -26.60 6.75
C ALA A 399 6.76 -27.83 7.55
N SER A 400 7.16 -29.04 7.15
CA SER A 400 6.86 -30.28 7.89
C SER A 400 7.49 -30.33 9.29
N GLN A 401 8.55 -29.55 9.50
CA GLN A 401 9.19 -29.33 10.80
C GLN A 401 8.60 -28.12 11.55
N ASN A 402 7.43 -27.63 11.09
CA ASN A 402 6.72 -26.47 11.62
C ASN A 402 7.57 -25.19 11.65
N ASN A 403 8.38 -24.94 10.60
CA ASN A 403 9.13 -23.70 10.46
C ASN A 403 8.30 -22.61 9.75
N ALA A 404 8.24 -21.40 10.34
CA ALA A 404 7.44 -20.29 9.81
C ALA A 404 7.87 -19.84 8.39
N GLU A 405 9.17 -19.75 8.12
CA GLU A 405 9.69 -19.36 6.80
C GLU A 405 9.34 -20.41 5.73
N GLY A 406 9.42 -21.69 6.08
CA GLY A 406 9.01 -22.80 5.22
C GLY A 406 7.53 -22.76 4.91
N LEU A 407 6.69 -22.58 5.94
CA LEU A 407 5.24 -22.46 5.81
C LEU A 407 4.84 -21.25 4.96
N TYR A 408 5.43 -20.08 5.21
CA TYR A 408 5.16 -18.86 4.45
C TYR A 408 5.54 -19.01 2.96
N ASN A 409 6.74 -19.52 2.66
CA ASN A 409 7.17 -19.68 1.27
C ASN A 409 6.36 -20.75 0.54
N LEU A 410 6.03 -21.86 1.20
CA LEU A 410 5.15 -22.88 0.63
C LEU A 410 3.75 -22.30 0.38
N ALA A 411 3.22 -21.49 1.31
CA ALA A 411 1.94 -20.78 1.13
C ALA A 411 1.98 -19.92 -0.13
N ARG A 412 3.01 -19.08 -0.30
CA ARG A 412 3.15 -18.20 -1.46
C ARG A 412 3.26 -18.97 -2.77
N LEU A 413 4.10 -20.01 -2.83
CA LEU A 413 4.21 -20.85 -4.04
C LEU A 413 2.89 -21.55 -4.37
N THR A 414 2.14 -22.00 -3.36
CA THR A 414 0.81 -22.61 -3.51
C THR A 414 -0.24 -21.59 -3.97
N ASP A 415 -0.15 -20.35 -3.50
CA ASP A 415 -1.07 -19.26 -3.87
C ASP A 415 -0.88 -18.83 -5.34
N LEU A 416 0.38 -18.79 -5.77
CA LEU A 416 0.77 -18.41 -7.13
C LEU A 416 0.71 -19.58 -8.13
N GLY A 417 0.72 -20.84 -7.64
CA GLY A 417 0.79 -22.03 -8.49
C GLY A 417 2.18 -22.28 -9.09
N LEU A 418 3.24 -21.86 -8.39
CA LEU A 418 4.62 -21.97 -8.85
C LEU A 418 5.24 -23.27 -8.32
N GLY A 419 5.46 -24.24 -9.20
CA GLY A 419 6.06 -25.53 -8.83
C GLY A 419 5.17 -26.47 -8.01
N VAL A 420 3.99 -25.99 -7.60
CA VAL A 420 2.94 -26.75 -6.94
C VAL A 420 1.58 -26.35 -7.53
N LYS A 421 0.58 -27.21 -7.39
CA LYS A 421 -0.78 -26.90 -7.85
C LYS A 421 -1.30 -25.67 -7.10
N LYS A 422 -1.84 -24.71 -7.85
CA LYS A 422 -2.46 -23.51 -7.29
C LYS A 422 -3.63 -23.87 -6.37
N ASP A 423 -3.54 -23.50 -5.09
CA ASP A 423 -4.58 -23.72 -4.09
C ASP A 423 -4.58 -22.62 -3.02
N HIS A 424 -5.45 -21.64 -3.23
CA HIS A 424 -5.54 -20.50 -2.33
C HIS A 424 -6.06 -20.84 -0.92
N LYS A 425 -6.85 -21.91 -0.76
CA LYS A 425 -7.36 -22.31 0.57
C LYS A 425 -6.26 -22.98 1.37
N LEU A 426 -5.48 -23.83 0.72
CA LEU A 426 -4.31 -24.45 1.33
C LEU A 426 -3.27 -23.38 1.71
N ALA A 427 -3.01 -22.42 0.81
CA ALA A 427 -2.14 -21.28 1.11
C ALA A 427 -2.62 -20.49 2.34
N GLN A 428 -3.92 -20.21 2.45
CA GLN A 428 -4.52 -19.57 3.64
C GLN A 428 -4.15 -20.32 4.93
N THR A 429 -4.29 -21.65 4.94
CA THR A 429 -3.97 -22.45 6.14
C THR A 429 -2.49 -22.40 6.49
N PHE A 430 -1.60 -22.39 5.49
CA PHE A 430 -0.17 -22.27 5.74
C PHE A 430 0.23 -20.89 6.26
N TYR A 431 -0.39 -19.80 5.75
CA TYR A 431 -0.19 -18.46 6.31
C TYR A 431 -0.68 -18.36 7.76
N GLU A 432 -1.85 -18.93 8.08
CA GLU A 432 -2.37 -18.97 9.45
C GLU A 432 -1.45 -19.76 10.39
N GLN A 433 -0.92 -20.89 9.93
CA GLN A 433 0.05 -21.68 10.71
C GLN A 433 1.37 -20.94 10.94
N ALA A 434 1.89 -20.25 9.93
CA ALA A 434 3.10 -19.43 10.07
C ALA A 434 2.87 -18.25 11.04
N ALA A 435 1.75 -17.53 10.91
CA ALA A 435 1.40 -16.39 11.76
C ALA A 435 1.04 -16.77 13.22
N ALA A 436 0.67 -18.03 13.46
CA ALA A 436 0.40 -18.55 14.80
C ALA A 436 1.67 -18.88 15.60
N GLN A 437 2.84 -18.89 14.95
CA GLN A 437 4.10 -19.19 15.65
C GLN A 437 4.50 -18.04 16.58
N PRO A 438 5.05 -18.36 17.77
CA PRO A 438 5.49 -17.32 18.68
C PRO A 438 6.67 -16.55 18.07
N PRO A 439 6.79 -15.23 18.35
CA PRO A 439 8.00 -14.49 18.05
C PRO A 439 9.19 -15.15 18.75
N MET A 440 10.21 -15.53 17.98
CA MET A 440 11.38 -16.23 18.49
C MET A 440 12.28 -15.27 19.29
N TYR A 441 12.02 -15.13 20.60
CA TYR A 441 12.94 -14.47 21.52
C TYR A 441 14.03 -15.45 21.96
N SER A 442 15.05 -15.65 21.12
CA SER A 442 16.23 -16.41 21.53
C SER A 442 17.11 -15.59 22.49
N LYS A 443 17.79 -16.27 23.42
CA LYS A 443 18.77 -15.70 24.39
C LYS A 443 19.89 -14.87 23.72
N LEU A 444 20.02 -14.90 22.38
CA LEU A 444 21.02 -14.18 21.59
C LEU A 444 20.62 -12.75 21.17
N LYS A 445 19.47 -12.21 21.61
CA LYS A 445 19.00 -10.83 21.36
C LYS A 445 18.76 -10.49 19.87
N LYS A 446 17.47 -10.27 19.54
CA LYS A 446 16.93 -9.63 18.32
C LYS A 446 17.24 -10.32 16.98
N PHE A 447 16.56 -11.42 16.68
CA PHE A 447 16.30 -11.81 15.29
C PHE A 447 14.79 -11.88 15.07
N ARG A 448 14.31 -11.22 14.00
CA ARG A 448 12.95 -11.42 13.47
C ARG A 448 12.78 -12.91 13.15
N ASN A 449 11.66 -13.52 13.54
CA ASN A 449 11.31 -14.87 13.06
C ASN A 449 10.89 -14.76 11.57
N PRO A 450 11.73 -15.15 10.60
CA PRO A 450 11.40 -14.99 9.20
C PRO A 450 10.18 -15.85 8.85
N GLY A 451 9.24 -15.29 8.10
CA GLY A 451 8.00 -15.96 7.69
C GLY A 451 6.79 -15.63 8.56
N VAL A 452 6.95 -15.29 9.86
CA VAL A 452 5.82 -14.93 10.73
C VAL A 452 5.24 -13.59 10.32
N ALA A 453 6.08 -12.56 10.24
CA ALA A 453 5.64 -11.19 9.96
C ALA A 453 5.16 -11.04 8.50
N GLU A 454 5.80 -11.78 7.59
CA GLU A 454 5.42 -11.93 6.19
C GLU A 454 4.06 -12.60 6.03
N ALA A 455 3.79 -13.67 6.80
CA ALA A 455 2.49 -14.33 6.82
C ALA A 455 1.39 -13.46 7.44
N GLU A 456 1.68 -12.73 8.52
CA GLU A 456 0.76 -11.74 9.08
C GLU A 456 0.41 -10.65 8.06
N HIS A 457 1.39 -10.13 7.32
CA HIS A 457 1.14 -9.19 6.23
C HIS A 457 0.25 -9.80 5.14
N ALA A 458 0.56 -11.03 4.71
CA ALA A 458 -0.22 -11.75 3.70
C ALA A 458 -1.69 -11.94 4.15
N LEU A 459 -1.91 -12.29 5.42
CA LEU A 459 -3.26 -12.38 6.00
C LEU A 459 -3.96 -11.02 6.01
N GLY A 460 -3.25 -9.95 6.39
CA GLY A 460 -3.78 -8.59 6.36
C GLY A 460 -4.30 -8.21 4.98
N LEU A 461 -3.53 -8.49 3.93
CA LEU A 461 -3.92 -8.25 2.55
C LEU A 461 -5.15 -9.05 2.14
N ARG A 462 -5.17 -10.34 2.44
CA ARG A 462 -6.28 -11.23 2.07
C ARG A 462 -7.59 -10.82 2.74
N TYR A 463 -7.55 -10.38 4.00
CA TYR A 463 -8.71 -9.81 4.67
C TYR A 463 -9.10 -8.42 4.16
N ALA A 464 -8.14 -7.58 3.75
CA ALA A 464 -8.42 -6.24 3.20
C ALA A 464 -9.14 -6.32 1.84
N GLU A 465 -8.73 -7.28 1.00
CA GLU A 465 -9.23 -7.44 -0.37
C GLU A 465 -10.37 -8.45 -0.48
N GLY A 466 -10.52 -9.33 0.51
CA GLY A 466 -11.47 -10.44 0.46
C GLY A 466 -11.01 -11.59 -0.43
N ILE A 467 -9.70 -11.79 -0.52
CA ILE A 467 -9.10 -12.92 -1.25
C ILE A 467 -9.32 -14.17 -0.42
N VAL A 468 -10.19 -15.06 -0.92
CA VAL A 468 -10.50 -16.41 -0.37
C VAL A 468 -11.25 -16.42 0.96
N VAL A 469 -11.01 -15.42 1.82
CA VAL A 469 -11.80 -15.12 3.01
C VAL A 469 -12.71 -13.92 2.73
N PRO A 470 -13.90 -13.82 3.37
CA PRO A 470 -14.72 -12.62 3.26
C PRO A 470 -13.94 -11.37 3.66
N LYS A 471 -14.06 -10.29 2.88
CA LYS A 471 -13.45 -9.00 3.17
C LYS A 471 -13.82 -8.56 4.59
N ASN A 472 -12.81 -8.36 5.43
CA ASN A 472 -12.94 -7.88 6.80
C ASN A 472 -11.82 -6.90 7.10
N VAL A 473 -12.16 -5.62 7.03
CA VAL A 473 -11.20 -4.52 7.12
C VAL A 473 -10.62 -4.39 8.53
N GLN A 474 -11.40 -4.69 9.57
CA GLN A 474 -10.92 -4.68 10.96
C GLN A 474 -9.91 -5.80 11.21
N THR A 475 -10.15 -6.98 10.66
CA THR A 475 -9.19 -8.09 10.73
C THR A 475 -7.91 -7.78 9.95
N ALA A 476 -8.02 -7.06 8.82
CA ALA A 476 -6.85 -6.60 8.08
C ALA A 476 -5.97 -5.64 8.90
N VAL A 477 -6.58 -4.66 9.59
CA VAL A 477 -5.88 -3.74 10.51
C VAL A 477 -5.12 -4.51 11.58
N TYR A 478 -5.80 -5.46 12.23
CA TYR A 478 -5.19 -6.30 13.26
C TYR A 478 -3.93 -7.02 12.75
N TRP A 479 -4.01 -7.63 11.57
CA TRP A 479 -2.87 -8.35 10.99
C TRP A 479 -1.73 -7.41 10.56
N TYR A 480 -2.05 -6.22 10.03
CA TYR A 480 -1.02 -5.23 9.70
C TYR A 480 -0.31 -4.67 10.95
N GLU A 481 -1.04 -4.39 12.03
CA GLU A 481 -0.45 -3.95 13.29
C GLU A 481 0.50 -5.00 13.86
N ARG A 482 0.12 -6.29 13.80
CA ARG A 482 0.98 -7.40 14.22
C ARG A 482 2.25 -7.52 13.37
N ALA A 483 2.10 -7.46 12.04
CA ALA A 483 3.23 -7.51 11.14
C ALA A 483 4.24 -6.37 11.43
N ILE A 484 3.75 -5.15 11.69
CA ILE A 484 4.59 -3.99 12.08
C ILE A 484 5.27 -4.23 13.44
N ALA A 485 4.56 -4.81 14.41
CA ALA A 485 5.13 -5.17 15.71
C ALA A 485 6.26 -6.21 15.59
N HIS A 486 6.18 -7.08 14.58
CA HIS A 486 7.26 -7.98 14.17
C HIS A 486 8.21 -7.36 13.13
N GLU A 487 8.30 -6.02 13.12
CA GLU A 487 9.21 -5.18 12.32
C GLU A 487 8.94 -5.21 10.81
N TYR A 488 7.83 -5.75 10.32
CA TYR A 488 7.50 -5.78 8.88
C TYR A 488 6.86 -4.46 8.42
N PHE A 489 7.70 -3.50 8.06
CA PHE A 489 7.30 -2.12 7.83
C PHE A 489 6.53 -1.89 6.52
N GLN A 490 6.54 -2.83 5.56
CA GLN A 490 5.68 -2.75 4.37
C GLN A 490 4.18 -2.78 4.75
N SER A 491 3.81 -3.46 5.85
CA SER A 491 2.45 -3.39 6.39
C SER A 491 2.07 -1.99 6.88
N ALA A 492 3.05 -1.16 7.25
CA ALA A 492 2.78 0.22 7.69
C ALA A 492 2.26 1.09 6.54
N ASN A 493 2.68 0.84 5.30
CA ASN A 493 2.13 1.56 4.15
C ASN A 493 0.63 1.25 3.95
N ASN A 494 0.25 -0.03 4.02
CA ASN A 494 -1.16 -0.42 3.85
C ASN A 494 -2.01 0.08 5.01
N LEU A 495 -1.52 -0.01 6.24
CA LEU A 495 -2.20 0.55 7.41
C LEU A 495 -2.29 2.09 7.34
N ALA A 496 -1.27 2.78 6.84
CA ALA A 496 -1.28 4.22 6.62
C ALA A 496 -2.37 4.64 5.63
N LEU A 497 -2.52 3.92 4.52
CA LEU A 497 -3.61 4.15 3.54
C LEU A 497 -4.99 3.95 4.17
N MET A 498 -5.14 2.99 5.09
CA MET A 498 -6.38 2.77 5.82
C MET A 498 -6.71 3.95 6.75
N TYR A 499 -5.73 4.47 7.49
CA TYR A 499 -5.89 5.67 8.32
C TYR A 499 -6.11 6.95 7.49
N TYR A 500 -5.46 7.07 6.32
CA TYR A 500 -5.62 8.21 5.42
C TYR A 500 -7.04 8.28 4.83
N ASN A 501 -7.59 7.12 4.43
CA ASN A 501 -8.92 7.03 3.82
C ASN A 501 -10.06 6.76 4.82
N GLY A 502 -9.76 6.43 6.08
CA GLY A 502 -10.77 6.04 7.06
C GLY A 502 -11.39 4.66 6.79
N ILE A 503 -10.62 3.74 6.21
CA ILE A 503 -11.09 2.40 5.83
C ILE A 503 -10.90 1.45 7.02
N GLY A 504 -11.99 1.12 7.73
CA GLY A 504 -12.00 0.20 8.88
C GLY A 504 -11.35 0.72 10.16
N VAL A 505 -10.76 1.91 10.12
CA VAL A 505 -10.28 2.70 11.25
C VAL A 505 -10.80 4.13 11.14
N GLN A 506 -10.86 4.86 12.25
CA GLN A 506 -11.17 6.28 12.21
C GLN A 506 -10.08 7.02 11.42
N LYS A 507 -10.49 7.81 10.42
CA LYS A 507 -9.59 8.61 9.59
C LYS A 507 -8.68 9.47 10.47
N SER A 508 -7.37 9.36 10.28
CA SER A 508 -6.36 10.11 11.04
C SER A 508 -5.14 10.37 10.16
N LEU A 509 -4.99 11.63 9.74
CA LEU A 509 -3.87 12.03 8.88
C LEU A 509 -2.52 11.95 9.62
N ASP A 510 -2.50 12.28 10.91
CA ASP A 510 -1.27 12.21 11.73
C ASP A 510 -0.77 10.77 11.88
N LYS A 511 -1.68 9.81 12.11
CA LYS A 511 -1.31 8.39 12.17
C LYS A 511 -0.87 7.87 10.80
N ALA A 512 -1.57 8.25 9.74
CA ALA A 512 -1.19 7.89 8.37
C ALA A 512 0.22 8.41 8.04
N GLU A 513 0.52 9.66 8.39
CA GLU A 513 1.83 10.26 8.21
C GLU A 513 2.93 9.52 8.97
N GLN A 514 2.73 9.26 10.25
CA GLN A 514 3.70 8.52 11.06
C GLN A 514 4.02 7.13 10.48
N LEU A 515 2.99 6.43 9.99
CA LEU A 515 3.13 5.11 9.39
C LEU A 515 3.78 5.17 8.00
N PHE A 516 3.42 6.14 7.15
CA PHE A 516 4.09 6.38 5.87
C PHE A 516 5.56 6.75 6.08
N GLU A 517 5.88 7.64 7.02
CA GLU A 517 7.26 7.98 7.38
C GLU A 517 8.05 6.78 7.88
N MET A 518 7.43 5.93 8.71
CA MET A 518 8.07 4.73 9.23
C MET A 518 8.48 3.78 8.11
N ALA A 519 7.57 3.50 7.16
CA ALA A 519 7.86 2.68 6.00
C ALA A 519 8.89 3.35 5.06
N ALA A 520 8.73 4.64 4.77
CA ALA A 520 9.63 5.41 3.92
C ALA A 520 11.08 5.45 4.47
N LYS A 521 11.25 5.65 5.79
CA LYS A 521 12.56 5.62 6.47
C LYS A 521 13.23 4.24 6.41
N LYS A 522 12.46 3.18 6.15
CA LYS A 522 12.96 1.80 6.01
C LYS A 522 13.21 1.40 4.56
N GLY A 523 13.09 2.34 3.63
CA GLY A 523 13.41 2.14 2.22
C GLY A 523 12.21 1.76 1.35
N ASP A 524 10.99 1.79 1.87
CA ASP A 524 9.79 1.50 1.09
C ASP A 524 9.50 2.66 0.12
N ALA A 525 9.77 2.45 -1.17
CA ALA A 525 9.61 3.46 -2.21
C ALA A 525 8.13 3.85 -2.45
N ILE A 526 7.20 2.94 -2.17
CA ILE A 526 5.75 3.18 -2.28
C ILE A 526 5.30 4.10 -1.15
N ALA A 527 5.79 3.85 0.06
CA ALA A 527 5.51 4.71 1.20
C ALA A 527 6.12 6.11 1.03
N MET A 528 7.33 6.21 0.46
CA MET A 528 7.94 7.50 0.10
C MET A 528 7.07 8.30 -0.88
N GLN A 529 6.53 7.65 -1.91
CA GLN A 529 5.62 8.29 -2.88
C GLN A 529 4.30 8.71 -2.22
N SER A 530 3.72 7.85 -1.38
CA SER A 530 2.46 8.12 -0.68
C SER A 530 2.61 9.27 0.33
N LEU A 531 3.74 9.31 1.05
CA LEU A 531 4.13 10.40 1.92
C LEU A 531 4.30 11.71 1.14
N ALA A 532 4.99 11.67 -0.01
CA ALA A 532 5.18 12.84 -0.86
C ALA A 532 3.83 13.44 -1.32
N LYS A 533 2.87 12.60 -1.70
CA LYS A 533 1.53 13.05 -2.07
C LYS A 533 0.78 13.67 -0.90
N MET A 534 0.81 13.05 0.28
CA MET A 534 0.15 13.59 1.47
C MET A 534 0.76 14.92 1.92
N LEU A 535 2.09 15.06 1.84
CA LEU A 535 2.78 16.32 2.11
C LEU A 535 2.43 17.40 1.07
N LEU A 536 2.23 17.02 -0.19
CA LEU A 536 1.74 17.92 -1.23
C LEU A 536 0.33 18.43 -0.90
N ASP A 537 -0.57 17.54 -0.44
CA ASP A 537 -1.93 17.92 -0.01
C ASP A 537 -1.90 18.88 1.20
N LYS A 538 -0.90 18.76 2.08
CA LYS A 538 -0.66 19.66 3.22
C LYS A 538 0.07 20.97 2.87
N ASN A 539 0.39 21.20 1.59
CA ASN A 539 1.20 22.33 1.11
C ASN A 539 2.66 22.35 1.63
N GLU A 540 3.21 21.19 2.03
CA GLU A 540 4.61 21.03 2.43
C GLU A 540 5.50 20.72 1.22
N LEU A 541 5.51 21.63 0.24
CA LEU A 541 6.02 21.39 -1.11
C LEU A 541 7.50 20.94 -1.15
N GLN A 542 8.34 21.47 -0.26
CA GLN A 542 9.76 21.09 -0.20
C GLN A 542 9.96 19.63 0.26
N MET A 543 9.25 19.23 1.32
CA MET A 543 9.33 17.85 1.84
C MET A 543 8.66 16.86 0.89
N ALA A 544 7.55 17.25 0.26
CA ALA A 544 6.90 16.49 -0.79
C ALA A 544 7.87 16.16 -1.94
N LYS A 545 8.63 17.16 -2.42
CA LYS A 545 9.65 16.96 -3.46
C LYS A 545 10.76 16.00 -3.03
N ILE A 546 11.31 16.19 -1.83
CA ILE A 546 12.40 15.35 -1.30
C ILE A 546 12.00 13.88 -1.25
N TRP A 547 10.81 13.59 -0.72
CA TRP A 547 10.34 12.20 -0.63
C TRP A 547 10.01 11.61 -2.00
N TYR A 548 9.50 12.40 -2.93
CA TYR A 548 9.24 11.95 -4.30
C TYR A 548 10.53 11.63 -5.07
N ASP A 549 11.57 12.47 -4.93
CA ASP A 549 12.88 12.24 -5.54
C ASP A 549 13.54 10.99 -4.94
N ARG A 550 13.48 10.79 -3.62
CA ARG A 550 13.96 9.55 -2.96
C ARG A 550 13.24 8.30 -3.44
N ALA A 551 11.92 8.39 -3.66
CA ALA A 551 11.16 7.29 -4.25
C ALA A 551 11.64 6.97 -5.68
N CYS A 552 12.05 7.98 -6.45
CA CYS A 552 12.66 7.77 -7.78
C CYS A 552 14.05 7.12 -7.67
N GLU A 553 14.90 7.60 -6.75
CA GLU A 553 16.25 7.05 -6.50
C GLU A 553 16.22 5.60 -6.01
N ALA A 554 15.19 5.23 -5.24
CA ALA A 554 14.95 3.87 -4.79
C ALA A 554 14.54 2.91 -5.94
N GLY A 555 14.43 3.39 -7.18
CA GLY A 555 14.18 2.55 -8.36
C GLY A 555 12.72 2.30 -8.68
N ASN A 556 11.78 3.04 -8.08
CA ASN A 556 10.36 2.92 -8.42
C ASN A 556 10.08 3.51 -9.81
N ILE A 557 9.92 2.62 -10.80
CA ILE A 557 9.68 2.95 -12.22
C ILE A 557 8.39 3.78 -12.40
N ILE A 558 7.35 3.53 -11.60
CA ILE A 558 6.07 4.26 -11.67
C ILE A 558 6.28 5.71 -11.22
N THR A 559 6.94 5.90 -10.08
CA THR A 559 7.26 7.23 -9.54
C THR A 559 8.11 8.02 -10.52
N GLN A 560 9.11 7.37 -11.14
CA GLN A 560 9.94 7.96 -12.20
C GLN A 560 9.10 8.38 -13.42
N ASN A 561 8.21 7.51 -13.91
CA ASN A 561 7.33 7.80 -15.05
C ASN A 561 6.34 8.94 -14.76
N HIS A 562 5.85 9.06 -13.53
CA HIS A 562 4.91 10.10 -13.12
C HIS A 562 5.58 11.40 -12.65
N ARG A 563 6.92 11.47 -12.64
CA ARG A 563 7.67 12.65 -12.19
C ARG A 563 7.27 13.96 -12.90
N PRO A 564 7.09 14.02 -14.24
CA PRO A 564 6.68 15.26 -14.90
C PRO A 564 5.31 15.76 -14.43
N MET A 565 4.38 14.84 -14.15
CA MET A 565 3.06 15.17 -13.64
C MET A 565 3.12 15.71 -12.20
N PHE A 566 3.95 15.09 -11.35
CA PHE A 566 4.15 15.55 -9.98
C PHE A 566 4.83 16.93 -9.93
N GLU A 567 5.84 17.17 -10.77
CA GLU A 567 6.48 18.48 -10.89
C GLU A 567 5.49 19.58 -11.32
N LYS A 568 4.58 19.27 -12.25
CA LYS A 568 3.51 20.18 -12.67
C LYS A 568 2.57 20.53 -11.50
N LEU A 569 2.10 19.53 -10.74
CA LEU A 569 1.26 19.75 -9.56
C LEU A 569 1.96 20.59 -8.49
N LEU A 570 3.26 20.39 -8.31
CA LEU A 570 4.07 21.15 -7.35
C LEU A 570 4.21 22.61 -7.79
N GLN A 571 4.36 22.87 -9.09
CA GLN A 571 4.35 24.23 -9.66
C GLN A 571 2.97 24.89 -9.54
N GLU A 572 1.88 24.18 -9.84
CA GLU A 572 0.51 24.69 -9.70
C GLU A 572 0.21 25.06 -8.24
N LYS A 573 0.56 24.19 -7.28
CA LYS A 573 0.42 24.46 -5.84
C LYS A 573 1.28 25.62 -5.36
N GLN A 574 2.51 25.75 -5.86
CA GLN A 574 3.37 26.89 -5.55
C GLN A 574 2.75 28.19 -6.09
N GLN A 575 2.20 28.18 -7.29
CA GLN A 575 1.49 29.33 -7.87
C GLN A 575 0.23 29.70 -7.10
N GLU A 576 -0.54 28.72 -6.60
CA GLU A 576 -1.70 28.96 -5.72
C GLU A 576 -1.28 29.65 -4.41
N ILE A 577 -0.16 29.22 -3.80
CA ILE A 577 0.41 29.85 -2.59
C ILE A 577 0.87 31.28 -2.91
N ASP A 578 1.53 31.47 -4.05
CA ASP A 578 2.07 32.77 -4.49
C ASP A 578 0.97 33.76 -4.90
N GLN A 579 -0.19 33.27 -5.36
CA GLN A 579 -1.36 34.08 -5.75
C GLN A 579 -2.32 34.40 -4.58
N CYS A 580 -2.10 33.84 -3.39
CA CYS A 580 -2.94 34.09 -2.23
C CYS A 580 -2.66 35.48 -1.63
N PRO A 581 -3.65 36.40 -1.56
CA PRO A 581 -3.43 37.79 -1.16
C PRO A 581 -3.38 37.96 0.37
N LEU A 582 -2.46 37.27 1.04
CA LEU A 582 -2.07 37.54 2.42
C LEU A 582 -0.57 37.33 2.61
N LYS A 583 0.23 38.19 1.97
CA LYS A 583 1.58 38.58 2.42
C LYS A 583 2.06 39.81 1.64
N THR A 584 1.50 40.96 1.98
CA THR A 584 2.17 42.24 1.77
C THR A 584 2.40 42.89 3.13
N VAL A 585 3.46 42.48 3.82
CA VAL A 585 4.12 43.38 4.76
C VAL A 585 5.49 43.68 4.17
N LYS A 586 5.57 44.89 3.62
CA LYS A 586 6.77 45.52 3.08
C LYS A 586 7.89 45.45 4.13
N ARG A 587 9.10 45.10 3.68
CA ARG A 587 10.35 45.48 4.35
C ARG A 587 10.32 46.99 4.57
N ILE A 588 10.18 47.41 5.82
CA ILE A 588 10.65 48.72 6.28
C ILE A 588 12.10 48.47 6.71
N ASN A 589 13.04 49.06 5.98
CA ASN A 589 14.39 49.28 6.48
C ASN A 589 14.27 50.28 7.64
N ALA A 590 14.53 49.83 8.86
CA ALA A 590 14.68 50.68 10.03
C ALA A 590 16.07 50.46 10.64
N THR A 591 17.09 50.96 9.95
CA THR A 591 18.37 51.35 10.56
C THR A 591 18.50 52.85 10.31
N GLU A 592 17.78 53.64 11.11
CA GLU A 592 18.06 55.05 11.40
C GLU A 592 17.01 55.55 12.41
N ASN A 593 17.49 55.90 13.61
CA ASN A 593 16.88 56.79 14.62
C ASN A 593 15.44 56.55 15.09
N VAL A 594 15.29 55.87 16.24
CA VAL A 594 14.25 56.23 17.23
C VAL A 594 14.86 56.14 18.64
N THR A 595 15.79 57.04 18.93
CA THR A 595 16.00 57.59 20.28
C THR A 595 15.29 58.93 20.33
N GLU A 596 13.97 58.91 20.52
CA GLU A 596 13.13 60.05 20.95
C GLU A 596 11.67 59.56 20.95
N LEU A 597 10.91 59.89 21.99
CA LEU A 597 9.53 59.42 22.33
C LEU A 597 9.56 58.03 23.03
N CYS A 598 9.60 57.92 24.36
CA CYS A 598 8.67 58.52 25.31
C CYS A 598 9.37 58.79 26.66
N GLN A 599 9.64 60.06 26.95
CA GLN A 599 9.70 60.57 28.31
C GLN A 599 8.38 61.29 28.60
N GLY A 600 7.82 61.05 29.79
CA GLY A 600 6.87 61.96 30.44
C GLY A 600 5.38 61.58 30.31
N LYS A 601 4.87 60.88 31.32
CA LYS A 601 3.90 61.44 32.29
C LYS A 601 3.60 60.45 33.41
N GLU A 602 4.09 60.79 34.60
CA GLU A 602 3.66 60.27 35.89
C GLU A 602 2.43 61.04 36.43
N ASN A 603 1.77 60.38 37.41
CA ASN A 603 0.89 60.88 38.48
C ASN A 603 -0.59 61.07 38.12
N VAL A 604 -1.56 60.46 38.84
CA VAL A 604 -1.95 60.77 40.23
C VAL A 604 -2.88 59.66 40.81
N ASP A 605 -2.55 59.23 42.04
CA ASP A 605 -3.33 58.79 43.24
C ASP A 605 -4.55 57.84 43.14
N LYS A 606 -4.58 56.67 43.81
CA LYS A 606 -4.61 56.29 45.26
C LYS A 606 -5.96 56.48 45.96
N GLN A 607 -6.62 55.36 46.33
CA GLN A 607 -7.09 54.96 47.68
C GLN A 607 -8.07 53.76 47.59
N THR A 608 -7.61 52.55 47.96
CA THR A 608 -7.94 51.78 49.18
C THR A 608 -9.36 51.19 49.24
N ASP A 609 -9.46 49.86 49.13
CA ASP A 609 -10.02 49.09 50.25
C ASP A 609 -9.44 47.66 50.31
N GLN A 610 -9.15 47.22 51.53
CA GLN A 610 -8.55 45.94 51.88
C GLN A 610 -9.63 44.91 52.22
N SER A 611 -9.50 43.67 51.74
CA SER A 611 -9.24 42.48 52.59
C SER A 611 -9.69 41.17 51.91
N HIS A 612 -8.74 40.22 51.91
CA HIS A 612 -8.90 38.76 51.82
C HIS A 612 -9.47 38.16 50.52
N ASP A 613 -8.60 37.94 49.55
CA ASP A 613 -8.17 36.56 49.22
C ASP A 613 -6.93 36.59 48.32
N ASN A 614 -5.78 36.42 48.96
CA ASN A 614 -4.49 36.31 48.32
C ASN A 614 -3.94 34.94 48.71
N ASP A 615 -4.14 33.91 47.88
CA ASP A 615 -3.34 32.67 47.91
C ASP A 615 -3.56 31.70 46.73
N TYR A 616 -3.81 32.20 45.50
CA TYR A 616 -3.88 31.32 44.32
C TYR A 616 -3.05 31.72 43.09
N SER A 617 -2.31 32.84 43.12
CA SER A 617 -1.53 33.29 41.94
C SER A 617 -0.03 32.96 41.97
N ILE A 618 0.58 32.69 43.13
CA ILE A 618 2.01 32.33 43.22
C ILE A 618 2.24 30.82 43.09
N LEU A 619 1.23 30.00 43.43
CA LEU A 619 1.32 28.55 43.25
C LEU A 619 1.23 28.12 41.79
N ILE A 620 0.57 28.88 40.91
CA ILE A 620 0.43 28.51 39.50
C ILE A 620 1.67 28.88 38.68
N GLU A 621 2.37 29.97 39.00
CA GLU A 621 3.60 30.33 38.27
C GLU A 621 4.83 29.54 38.75
N HIS A 622 4.87 29.14 40.03
CA HIS A 622 5.91 28.24 40.54
C HIS A 622 5.63 26.78 40.16
N ALA A 623 4.38 26.32 40.18
CA ALA A 623 4.03 24.98 39.70
C ALA A 623 4.27 24.82 38.19
N ASN A 624 4.02 25.85 37.38
CA ASN A 624 4.29 25.78 35.94
C ASN A 624 5.80 25.82 35.60
N ARG A 625 6.66 26.38 36.46
CA ARG A 625 8.13 26.24 36.34
C ARG A 625 8.68 24.92 36.90
N VAL A 626 7.95 24.26 37.81
CA VAL A 626 8.35 23.00 38.47
C VAL A 626 7.82 21.75 37.75
N GLU A 627 6.67 21.84 37.07
CA GLU A 627 6.06 20.71 36.36
C GLU A 627 6.70 20.36 35.00
N HIS A 628 7.58 21.23 34.47
CA HIS A 628 8.18 21.04 33.15
C HIS A 628 9.52 20.28 33.11
N ARG A 629 10.02 19.78 34.26
CA ARG A 629 11.14 18.82 34.30
C ARG A 629 10.69 17.35 34.26
N LYS A 630 9.63 17.03 33.51
CA LYS A 630 9.08 15.66 33.35
C LYS A 630 9.87 14.77 32.38
N TRP A 631 11.20 14.95 32.30
CA TRP A 631 12.10 13.98 31.65
C TRP A 631 13.07 13.27 32.63
N GLN A 632 13.16 13.67 33.92
CA GLN A 632 14.35 13.28 34.73
C GLN A 632 14.15 12.77 36.18
N SER A 633 13.00 12.22 36.60
CA SER A 633 12.96 11.53 37.91
C SER A 633 13.06 10.00 37.83
N ARG A 634 12.64 9.36 36.73
CA ARG A 634 12.64 7.89 36.61
C ARG A 634 13.92 7.29 36.04
N PHE A 635 14.77 8.07 35.37
CA PHE A 635 15.89 7.52 34.58
C PHE A 635 17.28 7.69 35.21
N LEU A 636 17.41 8.38 36.34
CA LEU A 636 18.70 8.67 36.99
C LEU A 636 19.02 7.73 38.18
N GLN A 637 18.16 6.75 38.50
CA GLN A 637 18.43 5.74 39.53
C GLN A 637 19.16 4.49 38.99
N ALA A 638 20.23 4.69 38.24
CA ALA A 638 21.12 3.59 37.87
C ALA A 638 22.58 4.02 37.99
N SER A 639 23.01 4.26 39.22
CA SER A 639 24.42 4.18 39.57
C SER A 639 24.54 3.58 40.96
N ASP A 640 24.61 2.26 41.04
CA ASP A 640 25.40 1.63 42.10
C ASP A 640 26.29 0.52 41.53
N SER A 641 27.58 0.82 41.63
CA SER A 641 28.75 -0.06 41.72
C SER A 641 28.64 -1.52 41.23
N SER A 642 28.88 -1.75 39.94
CA SER A 642 29.66 -2.91 39.45
C SER A 642 29.93 -2.80 37.94
N PHE A 643 30.66 -1.77 37.51
CA PHE A 643 31.12 -1.68 36.12
C PHE A 643 32.39 -2.52 35.94
N ARG A 644 32.26 -3.71 35.34
CA ARG A 644 33.40 -4.41 34.70
C ARG A 644 33.57 -3.88 33.27
N PRO A 645 34.81 -3.69 32.78
CA PRO A 645 35.08 -2.97 31.54
C PRO A 645 34.77 -3.87 30.35
N VAL A 646 33.67 -3.60 29.66
CA VAL A 646 33.55 -4.00 28.25
C VAL A 646 34.26 -2.92 27.46
N ALA A 647 35.34 -3.29 26.78
CA ALA A 647 36.11 -2.43 25.91
C ALA A 647 35.15 -1.70 24.95
N TYR A 648 34.89 -0.42 25.21
CA TYR A 648 34.17 0.44 24.30
C TYR A 648 35.12 0.72 23.15
N ILE A 649 35.02 -0.10 22.09
CA ILE A 649 35.47 0.29 20.77
C ILE A 649 34.79 1.64 20.50
N THR A 650 35.60 2.70 20.49
CA THR A 650 35.25 4.05 20.09
C THR A 650 34.80 3.99 18.64
N ARG A 651 33.52 3.63 18.43
CA ARG A 651 32.92 3.77 17.11
C ARG A 651 33.00 5.24 16.77
N LYS A 652 33.79 5.56 15.73
CA LYS A 652 33.67 6.82 15.01
C LYS A 652 32.19 7.04 14.71
N PRO A 653 31.68 8.28 14.82
CA PRO A 653 30.31 8.56 14.45
C PRO A 653 30.08 8.02 13.05
N ARG A 654 28.98 7.29 12.85
CA ARG A 654 28.67 6.66 11.55
C ARG A 654 28.45 7.70 10.44
N VAL A 655 28.34 8.97 10.81
CA VAL A 655 28.18 10.12 9.93
C VAL A 655 29.15 11.21 10.39
N PRO A 656 30.04 11.74 9.53
CA PRO A 656 30.90 12.86 9.88
C PRO A 656 30.04 14.13 10.11
N GLN A 657 30.21 14.80 11.24
CA GLN A 657 29.58 16.11 11.47
C GLN A 657 30.27 17.12 10.54
N ARG A 658 29.59 17.59 9.50
CA ARG A 658 30.12 18.68 8.67
C ARG A 658 30.25 19.93 9.52
N THR A 659 31.48 20.41 9.70
CA THR A 659 31.77 21.59 10.50
C THR A 659 31.52 22.87 9.69
N VAL A 660 30.65 23.73 10.22
CA VAL A 660 30.35 25.05 9.66
C VAL A 660 30.93 26.09 10.62
N LYS A 661 31.68 27.06 10.12
CA LYS A 661 32.36 28.07 10.97
C LYS A 661 31.47 29.24 11.40
N SER A 662 30.16 29.16 11.17
CA SER A 662 29.21 30.26 11.38
C SER A 662 27.83 29.74 11.80
N LEU A 663 27.13 30.55 12.60
CA LEU A 663 25.70 30.33 12.94
C LEU A 663 24.74 30.76 11.82
N LEU A 664 25.22 31.53 10.84
CA LEU A 664 24.38 32.04 9.76
C LEU A 664 23.78 30.91 8.93
N GLY A 665 22.44 30.86 8.86
CA GLY A 665 21.69 29.86 8.10
C GLY A 665 21.39 28.56 8.84
N LEU A 666 21.85 28.40 10.09
CA LEU A 666 21.46 27.28 10.94
C LEU A 666 20.09 27.55 11.59
N LYS A 667 19.27 26.51 11.67
CA LYS A 667 17.97 26.57 12.36
C LYS A 667 18.15 26.24 13.85
N PRO A 668 17.51 26.97 14.78
CA PRO A 668 17.53 26.56 16.19
C PRO A 668 16.81 25.22 16.37
N ILE A 669 17.28 24.40 17.31
CA ILE A 669 16.62 23.19 17.77
C ILE A 669 16.72 23.08 19.29
N THR A 670 15.65 22.61 19.92
CA THR A 670 15.54 22.40 21.37
C THR A 670 15.67 20.91 21.71
N ILE A 671 15.95 20.58 22.97
CA ILE A 671 16.13 19.18 23.41
C ILE A 671 14.83 18.39 23.25
N ARG A 672 13.66 19.01 23.44
CA ARG A 672 12.35 18.37 23.22
C ARG A 672 12.10 17.98 21.78
N GLU A 673 12.58 18.78 20.85
CA GLU A 673 12.45 18.52 19.41
C GLU A 673 13.39 17.40 18.95
N MET A 674 14.40 17.05 19.76
CA MET A 674 15.27 15.92 19.48
C MET A 674 14.59 14.59 19.82
N ASN A 675 14.43 13.74 18.82
CA ASN A 675 13.89 12.38 18.94
C ASN A 675 14.75 11.48 19.86
N PRO A 676 14.28 11.11 21.06
CA PRO A 676 15.05 10.38 22.05
C PRO A 676 15.06 8.86 21.84
N ILE A 677 14.63 8.36 20.68
CA ILE A 677 14.45 6.91 20.41
C ILE A 677 15.56 6.34 19.51
N ASN A 678 16.22 7.17 18.69
CA ASN A 678 17.32 6.72 17.84
C ASN A 678 18.53 7.67 17.85
N ASP A 679 19.70 7.10 17.55
CA ASP A 679 20.90 7.87 17.21
C ASP A 679 20.64 8.76 15.99
N HIS A 680 20.83 10.08 16.11
CA HIS A 680 20.54 11.02 15.02
C HIS A 680 21.42 12.29 15.07
N VAL A 681 21.99 12.66 13.92
CA VAL A 681 22.72 13.93 13.73
C VAL A 681 21.77 14.96 13.13
N TYR A 682 21.51 16.06 13.83
CA TYR A 682 20.62 17.12 13.37
C TYR A 682 21.37 18.12 12.46
N GLU A 683 21.63 17.73 11.22
CA GLU A 683 22.36 18.57 10.26
C GLU A 683 21.60 19.86 9.88
N GLY A 684 22.31 20.99 9.85
CA GLY A 684 21.74 22.31 9.59
C GLY A 684 21.11 22.98 10.82
N TYR A 685 21.26 22.37 12.00
CA TYR A 685 20.69 22.89 13.24
C TYR A 685 21.76 23.34 14.24
N VAL A 686 21.34 24.23 15.14
CA VAL A 686 22.12 24.67 16.30
C VAL A 686 21.31 24.45 17.58
N LEU A 687 21.90 23.74 18.53
CA LEU A 687 21.36 23.59 19.88
C LEU A 687 22.05 24.60 20.81
N SER A 688 21.28 25.57 21.32
CA SER A 688 21.75 26.61 22.23
C SER A 688 21.44 26.25 23.69
N VAL A 689 22.47 26.16 24.52
CA VAL A 689 22.36 25.54 25.86
C VAL A 689 23.25 26.23 26.90
N THR A 690 22.88 26.07 28.17
CA THR A 690 23.62 26.54 29.35
C THR A 690 24.13 25.35 30.17
N ILE A 691 25.37 25.39 30.64
CA ILE A 691 25.93 24.35 31.52
C ILE A 691 25.39 24.54 32.93
N ILE A 692 24.68 23.53 33.45
CA ILE A 692 24.03 23.58 34.77
C ILE A 692 24.67 22.62 35.80
N GLY A 693 25.47 21.65 35.34
CA GLY A 693 26.18 20.69 36.19
C GLY A 693 27.70 20.82 36.14
N GLU A 694 28.37 20.15 37.08
CA GLU A 694 29.83 20.06 37.08
C GLU A 694 30.33 19.26 35.88
N ALA A 695 31.35 19.80 35.20
CA ALA A 695 32.04 19.13 34.13
C ALA A 695 33.03 18.11 34.71
N TYR A 696 32.98 16.87 34.21
CA TYR A 696 33.94 15.82 34.60
C TYR A 696 34.63 15.23 33.38
N SER A 697 35.95 15.06 33.47
CA SER A 697 36.75 14.44 32.42
C SER A 697 36.89 12.95 32.67
N TRP A 698 36.48 12.12 31.70
CA TRP A 698 36.74 10.70 31.66
C TRP A 698 37.36 10.33 30.31
N LYS A 699 38.69 10.15 30.28
CA LYS A 699 39.48 10.10 29.05
C LYS A 699 38.97 9.04 28.05
N PRO A 700 38.80 9.38 26.76
CA PRO A 700 39.14 10.65 26.08
C PRO A 700 37.98 11.66 25.94
N SER A 701 37.04 11.71 26.89
CA SER A 701 35.85 12.58 26.86
C SER A 701 35.69 13.51 28.06
N ILE A 702 34.96 14.60 27.86
CA ILE A 702 34.41 15.47 28.90
C ILE A 702 32.89 15.31 28.91
N HIS A 703 32.32 15.14 30.08
CA HIS A 703 30.89 14.96 30.27
C HIS A 703 30.28 16.16 30.99
N LEU A 704 29.14 16.62 30.48
CA LEU A 704 28.44 17.82 30.95
C LEU A 704 26.96 17.53 31.17
N LEU A 705 26.33 18.29 32.06
CA LEU A 705 24.89 18.41 32.15
C LEU A 705 24.50 19.83 31.73
N ILE A 706 23.63 19.91 30.73
CA ILE A 706 23.22 21.17 30.10
C ILE A 706 21.70 21.30 30.08
N GLU A 707 21.25 22.54 29.94
CA GLU A 707 19.85 22.94 29.87
C GLU A 707 19.62 23.85 28.66
N ASP A 708 18.53 23.68 27.93
CA ASP A 708 18.14 24.56 26.81
C ASP A 708 17.24 25.73 27.27
N GLU A 709 16.76 26.53 26.32
CA GLU A 709 15.87 27.68 26.59
C GLU A 709 14.49 27.30 27.16
N HIS A 710 14.10 26.03 27.07
CA HIS A 710 12.84 25.51 27.61
C HIS A 710 13.00 24.75 28.93
N LEU A 711 14.19 24.85 29.54
CA LEU A 711 14.56 24.22 30.81
C LEU A 711 14.64 22.68 30.73
N ASP A 712 14.76 22.12 29.52
CA ASP A 712 14.95 20.70 29.34
C ASP A 712 16.42 20.33 29.49
N CYS A 713 16.69 19.22 30.18
CA CYS A 713 18.04 18.84 30.57
C CYS A 713 18.49 17.57 29.85
N ILE A 714 19.71 17.56 29.32
CA ILE A 714 20.32 16.37 28.74
C ILE A 714 21.81 16.27 29.08
N LYS A 715 22.33 15.04 29.11
CA LYS A 715 23.77 14.79 29.28
C LYS A 715 24.48 14.92 27.94
N ILE A 716 25.69 15.47 27.96
CA ILE A 716 26.53 15.60 26.77
C ILE A 716 27.90 14.99 27.01
N CYS A 717 28.46 14.35 25.98
CA CYS A 717 29.80 13.81 25.95
C CYS A 717 30.58 14.44 24.81
N VAL A 718 31.60 15.23 25.12
CA VAL A 718 32.49 15.88 24.14
C VAL A 718 33.81 15.11 24.08
N TYR A 719 34.22 14.70 22.89
CA TYR A 719 35.44 13.93 22.61
C TYR A 719 36.45 14.79 21.83
N GLY A 720 37.70 14.33 21.76
CA GLY A 720 38.73 14.96 20.92
C GLY A 720 39.60 16.00 21.63
N PHE A 721 39.65 15.97 22.97
CA PHE A 721 40.59 16.80 23.75
C PHE A 721 41.95 16.11 23.91
N PRO A 722 43.06 16.88 23.95
CA PRO A 722 44.36 16.35 24.36
C PRO A 722 44.26 15.71 25.76
N GLU A 723 44.85 14.51 25.93
CA GLU A 723 44.70 13.70 27.15
C GLU A 723 45.20 14.40 28.43
N ASP A 724 46.08 15.39 28.30
CA ASP A 724 46.70 16.17 29.37
C ASP A 724 45.92 17.46 29.72
N GLN A 725 44.93 17.86 28.91
CA GLN A 725 44.21 19.13 29.10
C GLN A 725 42.77 18.99 29.64
N GLY A 726 42.30 17.78 29.95
CA GLY A 726 40.93 17.56 30.44
C GLY A 726 40.57 18.36 31.71
N GLU A 727 41.52 18.55 32.62
CA GLU A 727 41.33 19.35 33.84
C GLU A 727 41.22 20.85 33.54
N TYR A 728 41.99 21.35 32.56
CA TYR A 728 41.87 22.74 32.10
C TYR A 728 40.47 23.01 31.52
N PHE A 729 39.98 22.14 30.63
CA PHE A 729 38.67 22.32 30.03
C PHE A 729 37.52 22.25 31.04
N THR A 730 37.57 21.32 32.01
CA THR A 730 36.54 21.19 33.05
C THR A 730 36.53 22.33 34.05
N THR A 731 37.69 22.90 34.38
CA THR A 731 37.79 23.96 35.41
C THR A 731 37.81 25.38 34.85
N LYS A 732 38.25 25.59 33.61
CA LYS A 732 38.43 26.92 33.00
C LYS A 732 37.44 27.24 31.89
N VAL A 733 37.02 26.25 31.10
CA VAL A 733 36.19 26.47 29.88
C VAL A 733 34.72 26.13 30.14
N PHE A 734 34.44 24.89 30.58
CA PHE A 734 33.09 24.38 30.79
C PHE A 734 32.59 24.62 32.22
N ARG A 735 32.62 25.87 32.67
CA ARG A 735 32.11 26.26 33.99
C ARG A 735 30.58 26.25 34.02
N ILE A 736 30.02 26.03 35.20
CA ILE A 736 28.59 26.21 35.44
C ILE A 736 28.21 27.66 35.09
N GLY A 737 27.14 27.82 34.32
CA GLY A 737 26.66 29.10 33.81
C GLY A 737 27.23 29.49 32.46
N SER A 738 28.21 28.76 31.90
CA SER A 738 28.69 29.00 30.53
C SER A 738 27.62 28.62 29.51
N LYS A 739 27.45 29.47 28.49
CA LYS A 739 26.56 29.21 27.36
C LYS A 739 27.34 28.71 26.14
N MET A 740 26.77 27.75 25.43
CA MET A 740 27.37 27.19 24.23
C MET A 740 26.32 26.89 23.16
N ASN A 741 26.78 26.91 21.91
CA ASN A 741 26.04 26.46 20.75
C ASN A 741 26.68 25.20 20.19
N ILE A 742 25.89 24.15 20.01
CA ILE A 742 26.30 22.89 19.41
C ILE A 742 25.76 22.85 18.00
N ILE A 743 26.65 22.92 17.03
CA ILE A 743 26.34 22.83 15.60
C ILE A 743 26.17 21.35 15.25
N ASN A 744 25.11 21.05 14.51
CA ASN A 744 24.78 19.70 14.05
C ASN A 744 24.81 18.65 15.19
N PRO A 745 24.06 18.87 16.29
CA PRO A 745 24.14 18.03 17.49
C PRO A 745 23.84 16.58 17.12
N TYR A 746 24.67 15.65 17.60
CA TYR A 746 24.46 14.22 17.40
C TYR A 746 23.89 13.61 18.67
N LEU A 747 22.59 13.33 18.68
CA LEU A 747 21.97 12.59 19.76
C LEU A 747 22.34 11.11 19.62
N ARG A 748 22.87 10.54 20.70
CA ARG A 748 23.29 9.14 20.80
C ARG A 748 22.56 8.46 21.95
N ILE A 749 22.09 7.25 21.69
CA ILE A 749 21.39 6.41 22.65
C ILE A 749 22.27 5.22 22.97
N PRO A 750 22.77 5.13 24.22
CA PRO A 750 23.62 4.02 24.59
C PRO A 750 22.84 2.68 24.56
N PRO A 751 23.48 1.55 24.22
CA PRO A 751 22.80 0.27 23.99
C PRO A 751 22.08 -0.37 25.21
N SER A 752 22.09 0.25 26.38
CA SER A 752 21.76 -0.36 27.69
C SER A 752 20.62 0.32 28.45
N GLY A 753 19.61 0.86 27.75
CA GLY A 753 18.49 1.57 28.41
C GLY A 753 18.94 2.82 29.18
N GLN A 754 20.16 3.28 28.91
CA GLN A 754 20.73 4.50 29.46
C GLN A 754 20.16 5.72 28.76
N ILE A 755 20.20 6.84 29.47
CA ILE A 755 19.67 8.13 29.04
C ILE A 755 20.34 8.56 27.73
N PRO A 756 19.58 9.02 26.72
CA PRO A 756 20.13 9.66 25.54
C PRO A 756 21.11 10.78 25.91
N VAL A 757 22.19 10.87 25.16
CA VAL A 757 23.24 11.87 25.34
C VAL A 757 23.53 12.55 24.02
N VAL A 758 23.79 13.85 24.02
CA VAL A 758 24.39 14.46 22.82
C VAL A 758 25.88 14.12 22.83
N ARG A 759 26.34 13.47 21.78
CA ARG A 759 27.76 13.18 21.55
C ARG A 759 28.32 14.23 20.61
N VAL A 760 29.46 14.80 20.98
CA VAL A 760 30.20 15.73 20.13
C VAL A 760 31.58 15.13 19.91
N ASP A 761 31.87 14.69 18.70
CA ASP A 761 33.15 14.04 18.37
C ASP A 761 34.19 15.02 17.82
N GLU A 762 33.75 16.17 17.31
CA GLU A 762 34.61 17.25 16.82
C GLU A 762 34.42 18.51 17.66
N PHE A 763 35.48 18.97 18.34
CA PHE A 763 35.44 20.16 19.20
C PHE A 763 35.00 21.43 18.46
N SER A 764 35.35 21.56 17.17
CA SER A 764 34.93 22.67 16.30
C SER A 764 33.42 22.76 16.05
N SER A 765 32.64 21.75 16.43
CA SER A 765 31.17 21.79 16.41
C SER A 765 30.59 22.55 17.62
N ILE A 766 31.43 22.94 18.58
CA ILE A 766 31.03 23.74 19.73
C ILE A 766 31.51 25.18 19.51
N MET A 767 30.58 26.12 19.63
CA MET A 767 30.91 27.54 19.72
C MET A 767 30.50 28.06 21.09
N MET A 768 31.50 28.36 21.92
CA MET A 768 31.29 29.01 23.20
C MET A 768 30.85 30.46 22.95
N GLN A 769 29.86 30.93 23.68
CA GLN A 769 29.63 32.37 23.81
C GLN A 769 30.81 32.96 24.59
N SER A 770 31.13 34.23 24.37
CA SER A 770 32.43 34.82 24.75
C SER A 770 32.81 34.56 26.21
N GLU A 771 34.11 34.51 26.55
CA GLU A 771 34.58 34.19 27.91
C GLU A 771 34.00 35.11 29.02
N SER A 772 33.43 36.26 28.64
CA SER A 772 32.74 37.21 29.51
C SER A 772 31.25 36.92 29.77
N GLU A 773 30.64 35.93 29.11
CA GLU A 773 29.17 35.69 29.10
C GLU A 773 28.76 34.40 29.84
N TYR A 774 29.47 34.00 30.90
CA TYR A 774 28.95 32.98 31.82
C TYR A 774 28.21 33.62 32.99
N ILE A 775 27.16 32.96 33.46
CA ILE A 775 26.35 33.44 34.57
C ILE A 775 27.15 33.28 35.87
N VAL A 776 27.74 34.39 36.34
CA VAL A 776 28.55 34.42 37.57
C VAL A 776 27.68 34.06 38.77
N ASN A 777 28.12 33.06 39.54
CA ASN A 777 27.38 32.51 40.67
C ASN A 777 25.93 32.15 40.31
N MET A 778 25.72 31.40 39.23
CA MET A 778 24.37 30.97 38.82
C MET A 778 23.65 30.17 39.92
N CYS A 779 22.38 30.50 40.18
CA CYS A 779 21.53 29.72 41.06
C CYS A 779 21.25 28.35 40.43
N ARG A 780 21.61 27.26 41.12
CA ARG A 780 21.40 25.90 40.58
C ARG A 780 19.93 25.50 40.45
N CYS A 781 19.03 26.14 41.21
CA CYS A 781 17.60 25.86 41.14
C CYS A 781 16.90 26.64 40.01
N CYS A 782 17.09 27.96 39.95
CA CYS A 782 16.31 28.84 39.06
C CYS A 782 17.12 29.48 37.94
N GLY A 783 18.44 29.28 37.88
CA GLY A 783 19.30 29.83 36.81
C GLY A 783 19.66 31.30 36.96
N GLU A 784 19.16 32.01 37.98
CA GLU A 784 19.42 33.43 38.19
C GLU A 784 20.90 33.73 38.52
N ALA A 785 21.38 34.88 38.05
CA ALA A 785 22.75 35.33 38.29
C ALA A 785 22.99 35.76 39.74
N ASN A 786 24.26 35.85 40.14
CA ASN A 786 24.70 36.44 41.42
C ASN A 786 24.10 35.79 42.67
N ALA A 787 23.85 34.49 42.65
CA ALA A 787 23.35 33.74 43.77
C ALA A 787 24.33 33.77 44.95
N LEU A 788 23.93 34.42 46.05
CA LEU A 788 24.81 34.70 47.18
C LEU A 788 24.91 33.53 48.16
N HIS A 789 23.86 32.73 48.30
CA HIS A 789 23.81 31.66 49.30
C HIS A 789 24.49 30.40 48.80
N ALA A 790 25.67 30.11 49.36
CA ALA A 790 26.35 28.84 49.11
C ALA A 790 25.68 27.70 49.89
N CYS A 791 25.59 26.53 49.25
CA CYS A 791 25.13 25.31 49.90
C CYS A 791 25.88 25.08 51.21
N SER A 792 25.15 24.84 52.29
CA SER A 792 25.71 24.57 53.61
C SER A 792 26.63 23.35 53.63
N LYS A 793 26.42 22.38 52.73
CA LYS A 793 27.16 21.11 52.65
C LYS A 793 28.34 21.17 51.67
N CYS A 794 28.13 21.32 50.36
CA CYS A 794 29.24 21.29 49.39
C CYS A 794 29.97 22.62 49.20
N LYS A 795 29.40 23.74 49.65
CA LYS A 795 29.94 25.11 49.52
C LYS A 795 30.16 25.62 48.08
N GLN A 796 30.02 24.77 47.06
CA GLN A 796 30.20 25.11 45.65
C GLN A 796 28.90 25.52 44.96
N ALA A 797 27.80 24.80 45.21
CA ALA A 797 26.50 25.17 44.64
C ALA A 797 25.99 26.48 45.27
N ARG A 798 25.44 27.37 44.44
CA ARG A 798 24.92 28.68 44.83
C ARG A 798 23.41 28.75 44.62
N TYR A 799 22.73 29.47 45.49
CA TYR A 799 21.28 29.67 45.47
C TYR A 799 20.90 31.12 45.76
N CYS A 800 19.90 31.61 45.03
CA CYS A 800 19.38 32.96 45.24
C CYS A 800 18.59 33.05 46.56
N THR A 801 17.90 31.98 46.97
CA THR A 801 17.20 31.87 48.26
C THR A 801 17.43 30.50 48.92
N LYS A 802 17.09 30.39 50.21
CA LYS A 802 17.06 29.09 50.92
C LYS A 802 15.97 28.16 50.37
N GLU A 803 14.84 28.69 49.88
CA GLU A 803 13.83 27.86 49.24
C GLU A 803 14.37 27.22 47.96
N CYS A 804 15.09 27.98 47.11
CA CYS A 804 15.73 27.42 45.92
C CYS A 804 16.70 26.28 46.28
N GLN A 805 17.44 26.40 47.38
CA GLN A 805 18.30 25.30 47.86
C GLN A 805 17.47 24.09 48.30
N ALA A 806 16.36 24.29 49.01
CA ALA A 806 15.49 23.20 49.47
C ALA A 806 14.82 22.48 48.29
N ILE A 807 14.31 23.22 47.31
CA ILE A 807 13.68 22.71 46.10
C ILE A 807 14.70 21.89 45.28
N ASP A 808 15.91 22.40 45.08
CA ASP A 808 16.99 21.67 44.39
C ASP A 808 17.40 20.40 45.16
N TRP A 809 17.39 20.46 46.50
CA TRP A 809 17.66 19.30 47.38
C TRP A 809 16.57 18.22 47.32
N GLU A 810 15.31 18.61 47.21
CA GLU A 810 14.17 17.68 47.21
C GLU A 810 13.87 17.10 45.84
N LEU A 811 13.94 17.91 44.78
CA LEU A 811 13.42 17.55 43.45
C LEU A 811 14.49 17.32 42.39
N TYR A 812 15.59 18.08 42.40
CA TYR A 812 16.49 18.20 41.26
C TYR A 812 17.87 17.58 41.46
N GLN A 813 17.95 16.59 42.36
CA GLN A 813 19.13 15.75 42.55
C GLN A 813 20.37 16.44 43.12
N HIS A 814 20.23 17.64 43.72
CA HIS A 814 21.33 18.19 44.49
C HIS A 814 21.80 17.24 45.61
N LYS A 815 20.89 16.41 46.16
CA LYS A 815 21.22 15.28 47.06
C LYS A 815 22.31 14.34 46.51
N LEU A 816 22.37 14.12 45.20
CA LEU A 816 23.31 13.19 44.58
C LEU A 816 24.71 13.78 44.39
N ILE A 817 24.78 15.10 44.19
CA ILE A 817 26.02 15.85 43.92
C ILE A 817 26.59 16.46 45.21
N CYS A 818 25.74 16.73 46.19
CA CYS A 818 26.13 17.29 47.47
C CYS A 818 26.71 16.23 48.42
N LYS A 819 27.69 15.48 47.91
CA LYS A 819 28.58 14.66 48.71
C LYS A 819 29.74 15.56 49.14
N LYS A 820 29.74 15.97 50.41
CA LYS A 820 31.03 16.14 51.08
C LYS A 820 31.68 14.76 51.12
N GLN A 821 32.99 14.75 50.87
CA GLN A 821 33.93 13.63 50.99
C GLN A 821 33.46 12.53 51.93
#